data_AF-A0A6P6A3Z0-F1
#
_entry.id   AF-A0A6P6A3Z0-F1
#
_cell.length_a   1.000
_cell.length_b   1.000
_cell.length_c   1.000
_cell.angle_alpha   90.00
_cell.angle_beta   90.00
_cell.angle_gamma   90.00
#
_symmetry.space_group_name_H-M   'P 1'
#
loop_
_entity.id
_entity.type
_entity.pdbx_description
1 polymer ?
#
loop_
_entity_poly.entity_id
_entity_poly.type
_entity_poly.pdbx_seq_one_letter_code
_entity_poly.pdbx_strand_id
1 'polypeptide(L)'
;MELQIKVAQAVHVLNHDTESCNRVAANQWLVQFQQTEAAWEVASSILTSDHPRLFSDFEVEFFAAQILKRKIQNEGYYLQLGVKDALLNALLVAAKRFSSGPPQLLTQICLALSALILRSVEHGKPIEQLFFSLQNLRSQNDGIVAVLEMLTVLPEEIVDTQTTDSKISASHRSQYGQELLSHTPMVIEFLLQQSENKFEGCLQPNERNRKVLRCLLSWVRAGCFSEISEGSLATHPLLNFVFNSLQVSSSFDLAVEVLVELVSRHEGLPQVLLCRVPFLREMLLLPALTGGDEKVVAGLACLMSEIGQAAPSLIVEASAEALVLTDALLSCVVFPCEDWDIADSTLQFWSSLASYILGLDVDGANKKSVEGMFFPVFSALFDALLLRAQVDESTFNDESGTFELPDGLVQFRTNLVELLVDICQLLQPATFVQKIFFCGWFSSNVAIPWKEVEIKLFALNVVSEVVLQGGQTFDFSVIMQLVTVLSSWPSDNLKGFMCIVYRSVADVIGSYSKWICPLQTNARPSLLFLAAGISEPLSSNACASALRKFCEDVSAVTFEPSNLDILMWIWEALEKKCLPLEDEEEVVSAISLVLGSVSDKELQNNLLSRLLSSSYEAIGKLIEDNNNRSLRQNPAAYSQVLSFATRGLHRMGIVFSHLAMPILYEASTDNPIIAVIRVFWPMLEKLFRSEHMENSSLSTAACRALSLAIQSSGQHFEMLLPKILDCLSTNFLSFQSHECYIRTASVVIEEFGHKEEYGPLYMSTFERFTQASSVMALNSSYVCDQEPDLVEAYTNFALTFVRGSHKVQKCTTILQQLAAICCLSERTNWKAILSSKFLHSWLQAAFYQVQALPADYLNQGEAETLVPVWLKALAGAASDYLESKSSNRGRSDYGHMQGKGGRVLKRVIREFADGHRNIPNLT
;
A
#
# COMPACT_ATOMS: atom_id res chain seq x y z
N MET A 1 5.76 -50.08 21.28
CA MET A 1 4.44 -50.29 21.92
C MET A 1 4.17 -49.30 23.05
N GLU A 2 4.99 -49.22 24.11
CA GLU A 2 4.73 -48.26 25.23
C GLU A 2 4.71 -46.78 24.78
N LEU A 3 5.65 -46.36 23.92
CA LEU A 3 5.69 -44.99 23.39
C LEU A 3 4.50 -44.67 22.47
N GLN A 4 3.98 -45.64 21.72
CA GLN A 4 2.80 -45.45 20.85
C GLN A 4 1.55 -45.14 21.69
N ILE A 5 1.39 -45.82 22.82
CA ILE A 5 0.29 -45.58 23.76
C ILE A 5 0.41 -44.18 24.37
N LYS A 6 1.62 -43.74 24.76
CA LYS A 6 1.84 -42.39 25.28
C LYS A 6 1.53 -41.30 24.24
N VAL A 7 1.90 -41.52 22.98
CA VAL A 7 1.55 -40.60 21.89
C VAL A 7 0.04 -40.54 21.69
N ALA A 8 -0.65 -41.68 21.62
CA ALA A 8 -2.10 -41.71 21.46
C ALA A 8 -2.82 -41.00 22.63
N GLN A 9 -2.38 -41.22 23.87
CA GLN A 9 -2.93 -40.53 25.04
C GLN A 9 -2.69 -39.02 25.01
N ALA A 10 -1.48 -38.58 24.63
CA ALA A 10 -1.16 -37.16 24.54
C ALA A 10 -1.95 -36.45 23.42
N VAL A 11 -2.15 -37.11 22.27
CA VAL A 11 -3.00 -36.57 21.18
C VAL A 11 -4.47 -36.46 21.63
N HIS A 12 -4.99 -37.49 22.31
CA HIS A 12 -6.35 -37.44 22.85
C HIS A 12 -6.50 -36.31 23.89
N VAL A 13 -5.53 -36.12 24.78
CA VAL A 13 -5.56 -35.01 25.76
C VAL A 13 -5.52 -33.66 25.04
N LEU A 14 -4.69 -33.50 24.00
CA LEU A 14 -4.60 -32.27 23.24
C LEU A 14 -5.94 -31.84 22.61
N ASN A 15 -6.70 -32.80 22.05
CA ASN A 15 -7.92 -32.53 21.29
C ASN A 15 -9.21 -32.55 22.12
N HIS A 16 -9.25 -33.31 23.22
CA HIS A 16 -10.50 -33.57 23.95
C HIS A 16 -10.50 -33.14 25.43
N ASP A 17 -9.37 -32.76 26.02
CA ASP A 17 -9.33 -32.34 27.42
C ASP A 17 -9.94 -30.94 27.62
N THR A 18 -10.81 -30.80 28.61
CA THR A 18 -11.49 -29.55 28.95
C THR A 18 -10.56 -28.53 29.60
N GLU A 19 -9.49 -28.96 30.26
CA GLU A 19 -8.54 -28.09 30.96
C GLU A 19 -7.44 -27.59 30.02
N SER A 20 -7.28 -26.27 29.92
CA SER A 20 -6.28 -25.66 29.04
C SER A 20 -4.84 -25.99 29.45
N CYS A 21 -4.56 -26.16 30.74
CA CYS A 21 -3.23 -26.53 31.25
C CYS A 21 -2.78 -27.92 30.77
N ASN A 22 -3.67 -28.90 30.74
CA ASN A 22 -3.37 -30.26 30.28
C ASN A 22 -3.13 -30.30 28.78
N ARG A 23 -3.91 -29.55 27.98
CA ARG A 23 -3.68 -29.39 26.54
C ARG A 23 -2.33 -28.76 26.22
N VAL A 24 -1.92 -27.73 26.98
CA VAL A 24 -0.60 -27.10 26.83
C VAL A 24 0.52 -28.08 27.19
N ALA A 25 0.39 -28.82 28.28
CA ALA A 25 1.38 -29.83 28.68
C ALA A 25 1.52 -30.96 27.65
N ALA A 26 0.39 -31.46 27.12
CA ALA A 26 0.36 -32.45 26.05
C ALA A 26 1.02 -31.93 24.77
N ASN A 27 0.70 -30.70 24.35
CA ASN A 27 1.33 -30.07 23.18
C ASN A 27 2.86 -29.92 23.36
N GLN A 28 3.31 -29.44 24.53
CA GLN A 28 4.73 -29.29 24.83
C GLN A 28 5.47 -30.64 24.76
N TRP A 29 4.87 -31.69 25.33
CA TRP A 29 5.42 -33.04 25.25
C TRP A 29 5.46 -33.56 23.82
N LEU A 30 4.41 -33.36 23.02
CA LEU A 30 4.36 -33.75 21.61
C LEU A 30 5.39 -32.99 20.75
N VAL A 31 5.60 -31.70 21.01
CA VAL A 31 6.65 -30.89 20.35
C VAL A 31 8.05 -31.41 20.71
N GLN A 32 8.30 -31.79 21.97
CA GLN A 32 9.55 -32.41 22.37
C GLN A 32 9.73 -33.78 21.71
N PHE A 33 8.68 -34.60 21.68
CA PHE A 33 8.69 -35.90 21.02
C PHE A 33 9.02 -35.80 19.54
N GLN A 34 8.49 -34.79 18.81
CA GLN A 34 8.81 -34.55 17.40
C GLN A 34 10.30 -34.37 17.12
N GLN A 35 11.08 -33.90 18.10
CA GLN A 35 12.53 -33.69 17.98
C GLN A 35 13.34 -34.97 18.25
N THR A 36 12.71 -36.03 18.74
CA THR A 36 13.40 -37.30 19.07
C THR A 36 13.57 -38.21 17.85
N GLU A 37 14.57 -39.09 17.91
CA GLU A 37 14.77 -40.15 16.89
C GLU A 37 13.66 -41.20 16.90
N ALA A 38 13.09 -41.48 18.09
CA ALA A 38 12.00 -42.45 18.25
C ALA A 38 10.73 -42.07 17.47
N ALA A 39 10.56 -40.79 17.12
CA ALA A 39 9.43 -40.31 16.33
C ALA A 39 9.35 -40.95 14.94
N TRP A 40 10.50 -41.29 14.32
CA TRP A 40 10.54 -41.95 13.01
C TRP A 40 9.87 -43.32 13.03
N GLU A 41 10.29 -44.18 13.96
CA GLU A 41 9.79 -45.55 14.07
C GLU A 41 8.34 -45.59 14.59
N VAL A 42 8.03 -44.77 15.60
CA VAL A 42 6.69 -44.71 16.20
C VAL A 42 5.65 -44.25 15.18
N ALA A 43 5.91 -43.16 14.46
CA ALA A 43 4.97 -42.64 13.47
C ALA A 43 4.82 -43.59 12.27
N SER A 44 5.93 -44.18 11.77
CA SER A 44 5.86 -45.16 10.68
C SER A 44 5.05 -46.39 11.08
N SER A 45 5.29 -46.91 12.29
CA SER A 45 4.57 -48.09 12.78
C SER A 45 3.08 -47.83 13.05
N ILE A 46 2.69 -46.61 13.46
CA ILE A 46 1.26 -46.26 13.61
C ILE A 46 0.56 -46.36 12.25
N LEU A 47 1.16 -45.80 11.20
CA LEU A 47 0.58 -45.78 9.85
C LEU A 47 0.56 -47.16 9.16
N THR A 48 1.55 -48.03 9.41
CA THR A 48 1.64 -49.35 8.76
C THR A 48 1.03 -50.49 9.57
N SER A 49 0.56 -50.26 10.80
CA SER A 49 0.01 -51.33 11.64
C SER A 49 -1.39 -51.78 11.20
N ASP A 50 -1.59 -53.09 11.02
CA ASP A 50 -2.88 -53.69 10.67
C ASP A 50 -3.80 -53.93 11.89
N HIS A 51 -3.51 -53.34 13.05
CA HIS A 51 -4.24 -53.60 14.29
C HIS A 51 -5.48 -52.69 14.44
N PRO A 52 -6.70 -53.15 14.15
CA PRO A 52 -7.85 -52.27 13.91
C PRO A 52 -8.50 -51.71 15.19
N ARG A 53 -7.97 -51.97 16.38
CA ARG A 53 -8.68 -51.74 17.66
C ARG A 53 -7.90 -51.09 18.79
N LEU A 54 -6.59 -50.86 18.64
CA LEU A 54 -5.77 -50.26 19.71
C LEU A 54 -5.43 -48.77 19.47
N PHE A 55 -5.38 -48.34 18.20
CA PHE A 55 -4.95 -46.98 17.81
C PHE A 55 -5.72 -46.42 16.59
N SER A 56 -6.89 -46.98 16.26
CA SER A 56 -7.70 -46.61 15.08
C SER A 56 -8.44 -45.27 15.27
N ASP A 57 -7.77 -44.28 15.84
CA ASP A 57 -8.26 -42.92 15.98
C ASP A 57 -7.63 -42.07 14.88
N PHE A 58 -8.47 -41.53 14.00
CA PHE A 58 -8.07 -40.67 12.88
C PHE A 58 -7.08 -39.59 13.32
N GLU A 59 -7.24 -39.01 14.51
CA GLU A 59 -6.38 -37.97 15.06
C GLU A 59 -4.93 -38.44 15.29
N VAL A 60 -4.75 -39.67 15.78
CA VAL A 60 -3.43 -40.26 16.05
C VAL A 60 -2.73 -40.62 14.74
N GLU A 61 -3.48 -41.17 13.78
CA GLU A 61 -2.97 -41.48 12.44
C GLU A 61 -2.61 -40.20 11.67
N PHE A 62 -3.44 -39.15 11.75
CA PHE A 62 -3.17 -37.85 11.15
C PHE A 62 -1.94 -37.17 11.76
N PHE A 63 -1.83 -37.19 13.09
CA PHE A 63 -0.65 -36.69 13.79
C PHE A 63 0.63 -37.43 13.37
N ALA A 64 0.58 -38.77 13.24
CA ALA A 64 1.71 -39.56 12.78
C ALA A 64 2.16 -39.16 11.36
N ALA A 65 1.22 -38.98 10.42
CA ALA A 65 1.52 -38.52 9.06
C ALA A 65 2.15 -37.11 9.06
N GLN A 66 1.62 -36.19 9.88
CA GLN A 66 2.14 -34.82 9.99
C GLN A 66 3.56 -34.78 10.58
N ILE A 67 3.85 -35.59 11.60
CA ILE A 67 5.20 -35.74 12.15
C ILE A 67 6.17 -36.20 11.07
N LEU A 68 5.82 -37.26 10.33
CA LEU A 68 6.70 -37.81 9.30
C LEU A 68 6.98 -36.76 8.24
N LYS A 69 5.96 -36.07 7.72
CA LYS A 69 6.15 -34.96 6.78
C LYS A 69 7.16 -33.94 7.32
N ARG A 70 6.95 -33.43 8.54
CA ARG A 70 7.78 -32.38 9.14
C ARG A 70 9.22 -32.84 9.40
N LYS A 71 9.41 -34.07 9.89
CA LYS A 71 10.74 -34.63 10.13
C LYS A 71 11.49 -34.88 8.82
N ILE A 72 10.81 -35.40 7.80
CA ILE A 72 11.38 -35.54 6.44
C ILE A 72 11.81 -34.18 5.91
N GLN A 73 10.97 -33.15 6.04
CA GLN A 73 11.29 -31.81 5.56
C GLN A 73 12.53 -31.21 6.24
N ASN A 74 12.68 -31.41 7.55
CA ASN A 74 13.74 -30.82 8.35
C ASN A 74 15.06 -31.62 8.36
N GLU A 75 14.96 -32.94 8.51
CA GLU A 75 16.08 -33.85 8.80
C GLU A 75 16.34 -34.85 7.66
N GLY A 76 15.46 -34.95 6.65
CA GLY A 76 15.50 -36.00 5.62
C GLY A 76 16.79 -36.05 4.78
N TYR A 77 17.55 -34.96 4.69
CA TYR A 77 18.87 -34.94 4.03
C TYR A 77 19.92 -35.82 4.73
N TYR A 78 19.80 -35.98 6.05
CA TYR A 78 20.80 -36.68 6.86
C TYR A 78 20.53 -38.19 6.98
N LEU A 79 19.38 -38.67 6.48
CA LEU A 79 19.03 -40.09 6.50
C LEU A 79 19.89 -40.88 5.51
N GLN A 80 20.29 -42.09 5.89
CA GLN A 80 20.99 -43.03 5.00
C GLN A 80 20.04 -43.60 3.94
N LEU A 81 20.58 -43.93 2.77
CA LEU A 81 19.83 -44.48 1.62
C LEU A 81 18.89 -45.64 2.00
N GLY A 82 19.38 -46.64 2.73
CA GLY A 82 18.57 -47.80 3.12
C GLY A 82 17.40 -47.47 4.05
N VAL A 83 17.53 -46.42 4.87
CA VAL A 83 16.43 -45.93 5.74
C VAL A 83 15.41 -45.16 4.91
N LYS A 84 15.85 -44.39 3.90
CA LYS A 84 14.97 -43.71 2.95
C LYS A 84 14.13 -44.73 2.16
N ASP A 85 14.73 -45.81 1.66
CA ASP A 85 14.02 -46.86 0.92
C ASP A 85 13.01 -47.62 1.81
N ALA A 86 13.38 -47.91 3.07
CA ALA A 86 12.46 -48.54 4.02
C ALA A 86 11.26 -47.63 4.34
N LEU A 87 11.50 -46.34 4.54
CA LEU A 87 10.47 -45.35 4.80
C LEU A 87 9.57 -45.11 3.58
N LEU A 88 10.14 -45.10 2.37
CA LEU A 88 9.38 -45.03 1.12
C LEU A 88 8.37 -46.19 1.02
N ASN A 89 8.84 -47.42 1.25
CA ASN A 89 7.96 -48.60 1.24
C ASN A 89 6.88 -48.54 2.33
N ALA A 90 7.24 -48.13 3.55
CA ALA A 90 6.29 -47.98 4.65
C ALA A 90 5.17 -46.97 4.32
N LEU A 91 5.53 -45.82 3.75
CA LEU A 91 4.57 -44.79 3.34
C LEU A 91 3.72 -45.21 2.14
N LEU A 92 4.25 -45.97 1.18
CA LEU A 92 3.46 -46.54 0.07
C LEU A 92 2.42 -47.55 0.56
N VAL A 93 2.79 -48.38 1.55
CA VAL A 93 1.85 -49.30 2.22
C VAL A 93 0.76 -48.52 2.96
N ALA A 94 1.14 -47.46 3.69
CA ALA A 94 0.19 -46.59 4.36
C ALA A 94 -0.77 -45.89 3.36
N ALA A 95 -0.25 -45.33 2.27
CA ALA A 95 -1.05 -44.68 1.24
C ALA A 95 -2.07 -45.65 0.62
N LYS A 96 -1.66 -46.90 0.38
CA LYS A 96 -2.58 -47.95 -0.07
C LYS A 96 -3.67 -48.25 0.97
N ARG A 97 -3.30 -48.42 2.24
CA ARG A 97 -4.24 -48.70 3.34
C ARG A 97 -5.29 -47.59 3.48
N PHE A 98 -4.88 -46.32 3.39
CA PHE A 98 -5.75 -45.17 3.56
C PHE A 98 -6.38 -44.66 2.25
N SER A 99 -6.27 -45.41 1.15
CA SER A 99 -6.93 -45.10 -0.13
C SER A 99 -8.45 -45.00 -0.03
N SER A 100 -9.06 -45.82 0.83
CA SER A 100 -10.50 -45.81 1.16
C SER A 100 -10.79 -45.12 2.50
N GLY A 101 -9.78 -44.47 3.09
CA GLY A 101 -9.86 -43.77 4.38
C GLY A 101 -10.14 -42.28 4.24
N PRO A 102 -10.00 -41.50 5.33
CA PRO A 102 -10.19 -40.06 5.31
C PRO A 102 -9.23 -39.35 4.33
N PRO A 103 -9.74 -38.48 3.42
CA PRO A 103 -8.92 -37.88 2.37
C PRO A 103 -7.76 -37.04 2.92
N GLN A 104 -8.00 -36.31 4.02
CA GLN A 104 -7.01 -35.47 4.68
C GLN A 104 -5.78 -36.26 5.15
N LEU A 105 -5.97 -37.48 5.64
CA LEU A 105 -4.89 -38.36 6.07
C LEU A 105 -4.08 -38.84 4.87
N LEU A 106 -4.76 -39.27 3.80
CA LEU A 106 -4.10 -39.69 2.56
C LEU A 106 -3.26 -38.55 1.96
N THR A 107 -3.78 -37.33 1.92
CA THR A 107 -3.02 -36.15 1.45
C THR A 107 -1.76 -35.93 2.30
N GLN A 108 -1.83 -36.02 3.64
CA GLN A 108 -0.64 -35.88 4.49
C GLN A 108 0.40 -36.97 4.25
N ILE A 109 -0.02 -38.21 4.00
CA ILE A 109 0.87 -39.32 3.65
C ILE A 109 1.53 -39.08 2.29
N CYS A 110 0.77 -38.62 1.29
CA CYS A 110 1.29 -38.26 -0.04
C CYS A 110 2.24 -37.05 0.00
N LEU A 111 2.00 -36.08 0.88
CA LEU A 111 2.92 -34.96 1.14
C LEU A 111 4.22 -35.45 1.78
N ALA A 112 4.15 -36.35 2.75
CA ALA A 112 5.33 -36.97 3.37
C ALA A 112 6.14 -37.78 2.34
N LEU A 113 5.46 -38.53 1.47
CA LEU A 113 6.08 -39.23 0.34
C LEU A 113 6.78 -38.26 -0.62
N SER A 114 6.11 -37.20 -1.04
CA SER A 114 6.67 -36.16 -1.93
C SER A 114 7.94 -35.55 -1.30
N ALA A 115 7.85 -35.15 -0.04
CA ALA A 115 8.98 -34.55 0.68
C ALA A 115 10.19 -35.49 0.78
N LEU A 116 9.95 -36.81 0.89
CA LEU A 116 11.00 -37.84 0.96
C LEU A 116 11.69 -38.01 -0.39
N ILE A 117 10.91 -38.11 -1.46
CA ILE A 117 11.39 -38.24 -2.84
C ILE A 117 12.27 -37.04 -3.23
N LEU A 118 11.84 -35.80 -2.93
CA LEU A 118 12.60 -34.59 -3.25
C LEU A 118 13.93 -34.45 -2.48
N ARG A 119 14.10 -35.20 -1.38
CA ARG A 119 15.32 -35.24 -0.55
C ARG A 119 16.18 -36.47 -0.80
N SER A 120 15.77 -37.31 -1.75
CA SER A 120 16.46 -38.53 -2.17
C SER A 120 17.34 -38.28 -3.41
N VAL A 121 18.20 -37.27 -3.33
CA VAL A 121 19.10 -36.84 -4.43
C VAL A 121 20.04 -37.98 -4.87
N GLU A 122 20.36 -38.89 -3.96
CA GLU A 122 21.25 -40.04 -4.16
C GLU A 122 20.78 -40.99 -5.27
N HIS A 123 19.47 -41.03 -5.57
CA HIS A 123 18.90 -41.89 -6.61
C HIS A 123 19.02 -41.33 -8.03
N GLY A 124 19.51 -40.10 -8.20
CA GLY A 124 19.70 -39.43 -9.50
C GLY A 124 18.41 -38.98 -10.18
N LYS A 125 17.42 -39.88 -10.27
CA LYS A 125 16.06 -39.64 -10.79
C LYS A 125 14.99 -40.17 -9.82
N PRO A 126 14.75 -39.46 -8.70
CA PRO A 126 13.87 -39.95 -7.64
C PRO A 126 12.38 -39.95 -8.02
N ILE A 127 11.95 -39.11 -8.97
CA ILE A 127 10.56 -39.07 -9.44
C ILE A 127 10.28 -40.28 -10.33
N GLU A 128 11.21 -40.65 -11.22
CA GLU A 128 11.09 -41.84 -12.08
C GLU A 128 10.88 -43.12 -11.24
N GLN A 129 11.62 -43.24 -10.14
CA GLN A 129 11.47 -44.35 -9.18
C GLN A 129 10.09 -44.36 -8.49
N LEU A 130 9.56 -43.19 -8.14
CA LEU A 130 8.21 -43.09 -7.60
C LEU A 130 7.17 -43.54 -8.64
N PHE A 131 7.29 -43.12 -9.90
CA PHE A 131 6.38 -43.54 -10.98
C PHE A 131 6.38 -45.05 -11.20
N PHE A 132 7.54 -45.71 -11.12
CA PHE A 132 7.61 -47.17 -11.15
C PHE A 132 6.85 -47.81 -9.98
N SER A 133 6.97 -47.25 -8.78
CA SER A 133 6.27 -47.72 -7.59
C SER A 133 4.74 -47.51 -7.69
N LEU A 134 4.31 -46.41 -8.31
CA LEU A 134 2.89 -46.09 -8.53
C LEU A 134 2.23 -47.03 -9.55
N GLN A 135 2.95 -47.48 -10.58
CA GLN A 135 2.44 -48.49 -11.52
C GLN A 135 2.08 -49.80 -10.80
N ASN A 136 2.89 -50.22 -9.83
CA ASN A 136 2.62 -51.40 -9.03
C ASN A 136 1.36 -51.21 -8.14
N LEU A 137 1.20 -50.04 -7.52
CA LEU A 137 0.01 -49.71 -6.72
C LEU A 137 -1.27 -49.62 -7.57
N ARG A 138 -1.16 -49.15 -8.82
CA ARG A 138 -2.27 -49.00 -9.76
C ARG A 138 -2.90 -50.34 -10.17
N SER A 139 -2.12 -51.43 -10.20
CA SER A 139 -2.60 -52.76 -10.59
C SER A 139 -3.57 -53.42 -9.60
N GLN A 140 -3.80 -52.79 -8.44
CA GLN A 140 -4.62 -53.30 -7.35
C GLN A 140 -5.84 -52.37 -7.19
N ASN A 141 -7.06 -52.93 -7.21
CA ASN A 141 -8.32 -52.17 -7.36
C ASN A 141 -8.50 -50.97 -6.38
N ASP A 142 -7.91 -51.02 -5.20
CA ASP A 142 -8.04 -49.95 -4.18
C ASP A 142 -6.97 -48.84 -4.30
N GLY A 143 -5.90 -49.05 -5.09
CA GLY A 143 -4.75 -48.14 -5.15
C GLY A 143 -4.96 -46.87 -5.98
N ILE A 144 -6.01 -46.80 -6.80
CA ILE A 144 -6.22 -45.71 -7.77
C ILE A 144 -6.39 -44.34 -7.08
N VAL A 145 -7.07 -44.29 -5.93
CA VAL A 145 -7.29 -43.06 -5.17
C VAL A 145 -5.97 -42.51 -4.62
N ALA A 146 -5.12 -43.39 -4.10
CA ALA A 146 -3.80 -43.04 -3.61
C ALA A 146 -2.88 -42.58 -4.74
N VAL A 147 -2.97 -43.19 -5.92
CA VAL A 147 -2.22 -42.76 -7.10
C VAL A 147 -2.66 -41.37 -7.56
N LEU A 148 -3.96 -41.10 -7.66
CA LEU A 148 -4.48 -39.77 -8.02
C LEU A 148 -4.06 -38.71 -7.00
N GLU A 149 -4.13 -39.01 -5.71
CA GLU A 149 -3.71 -38.08 -4.65
C GLU A 149 -2.20 -37.80 -4.73
N MET A 150 -1.38 -38.84 -4.90
CA MET A 150 0.07 -38.71 -5.05
C MET A 150 0.43 -37.85 -6.28
N LEU A 151 -0.22 -38.10 -7.41
CA LEU A 151 -0.02 -37.32 -8.64
C LEU A 151 -0.54 -35.87 -8.49
N THR A 152 -1.49 -35.60 -7.60
CA THR A 152 -1.98 -34.24 -7.33
C THR A 152 -1.00 -33.47 -6.45
N VAL A 153 -0.51 -34.09 -5.39
CA VAL A 153 0.33 -33.44 -4.38
C VAL A 153 1.78 -33.26 -4.82
N LEU A 154 2.31 -34.19 -5.63
CA LEU A 154 3.71 -34.17 -6.04
C LEU A 154 4.10 -32.87 -6.80
N PRO A 155 3.35 -32.41 -7.83
CA PRO A 155 3.64 -31.15 -8.48
C PRO A 155 3.48 -29.94 -7.53
N GLU A 156 2.46 -29.94 -6.67
CA GLU A 156 2.22 -28.86 -5.68
C GLU A 156 3.43 -28.70 -4.74
N GLU A 157 3.97 -29.78 -4.18
CA GLU A 157 5.15 -29.73 -3.29
C GLU A 157 6.41 -29.28 -4.06
N ILE A 158 6.56 -29.65 -5.34
CA ILE A 158 7.69 -29.19 -6.17
C ILE A 158 7.60 -27.69 -6.46
N VAL A 159 6.40 -27.14 -6.64
CA VAL A 159 6.17 -25.71 -6.88
C VAL A 159 6.31 -24.92 -5.56
N ASP A 160 5.70 -25.38 -4.46
CA ASP A 160 5.76 -24.70 -3.15
C ASP A 160 7.17 -24.69 -2.54
N THR A 161 7.98 -25.72 -2.76
CA THR A 161 9.39 -25.75 -2.33
C THR A 161 10.28 -24.75 -3.09
N GLN A 162 9.78 -24.12 -4.17
CA GLN A 162 10.50 -23.04 -4.86
C GLN A 162 10.46 -21.73 -4.09
N THR A 163 9.40 -21.47 -3.32
CA THR A 163 9.17 -20.18 -2.62
C THR A 163 9.62 -20.20 -1.16
N THR A 164 9.54 -21.34 -0.47
CA THR A 164 9.67 -21.40 1.00
C THR A 164 10.93 -22.11 1.52
N ASP A 165 11.47 -23.10 0.81
CA ASP A 165 12.43 -24.04 1.38
C ASP A 165 13.87 -23.76 0.91
N SER A 166 14.59 -22.88 1.64
CA SER A 166 15.93 -22.39 1.25
C SER A 166 17.03 -23.48 1.18
N LYS A 167 16.74 -24.70 1.69
CA LYS A 167 17.65 -25.85 1.79
C LYS A 167 17.86 -26.62 0.49
N ILE A 168 16.91 -26.59 -0.45
CA ILE A 168 17.07 -27.21 -1.78
C ILE A 168 17.80 -26.22 -2.71
N SER A 169 18.85 -26.64 -3.41
CA SER A 169 19.55 -25.79 -4.39
C SER A 169 18.66 -25.48 -5.60
N ALA A 170 18.84 -24.30 -6.21
CA ALA A 170 18.08 -23.92 -7.42
C ALA A 170 18.29 -24.89 -8.60
N SER A 171 19.48 -25.49 -8.70
CA SER A 171 19.79 -26.50 -9.73
C SER A 171 18.97 -27.78 -9.58
N HIS A 172 18.83 -28.30 -8.35
CA HIS A 172 18.03 -29.51 -8.11
C HIS A 172 16.53 -29.24 -8.31
N ARG A 173 16.04 -28.04 -7.98
CA ARG A 173 14.63 -27.67 -8.24
C ARG A 173 14.29 -27.68 -9.73
N SER A 174 15.18 -27.12 -10.57
CA SER A 174 15.01 -27.14 -12.02
C SER A 174 15.05 -28.57 -12.57
N GLN A 175 15.97 -29.40 -12.07
CA GLN A 175 16.07 -30.81 -12.46
C GLN A 175 14.80 -31.61 -12.11
N TYR A 176 14.26 -31.44 -10.90
CA TYR A 176 13.01 -32.10 -10.49
C TYR A 176 11.81 -31.64 -11.32
N GLY A 177 11.74 -30.35 -11.67
CA GLY A 177 10.72 -29.85 -12.59
C GLY A 177 10.80 -30.52 -13.96
N GLN A 178 12.01 -30.62 -14.54
CA GLN A 178 12.23 -31.32 -15.82
C GLN A 178 11.88 -32.81 -15.75
N GLU A 179 12.30 -33.49 -14.68
CA GLU A 179 12.00 -34.90 -14.48
C GLU A 179 10.49 -35.14 -14.33
N LEU A 180 9.78 -34.31 -13.55
CA LEU A 180 8.33 -34.35 -13.40
C LEU A 180 7.63 -34.18 -14.76
N LEU A 181 8.02 -33.16 -15.53
CA LEU A 181 7.41 -32.86 -16.83
C LEU A 181 7.64 -33.97 -17.86
N SER A 182 8.75 -34.70 -17.78
CA SER A 182 9.01 -35.86 -18.64
C SER A 182 7.97 -36.99 -18.51
N HIS A 183 7.26 -37.06 -17.38
CA HIS A 183 6.19 -38.03 -17.13
C HIS A 183 4.79 -37.55 -17.52
N THR A 184 4.66 -36.33 -18.03
CA THR A 184 3.39 -35.73 -18.47
C THR A 184 2.55 -36.64 -19.37
N PRO A 185 3.10 -37.31 -20.42
CA PRO A 185 2.31 -38.17 -21.30
C PRO A 185 1.63 -39.34 -20.56
N MET A 186 2.33 -39.96 -19.61
CA MET A 186 1.82 -41.08 -18.82
C MET A 186 0.67 -40.63 -17.91
N VAL A 187 0.77 -39.44 -17.34
CA VAL A 187 -0.27 -38.88 -16.46
C VAL A 187 -1.50 -38.47 -17.24
N ILE A 188 -1.33 -37.81 -18.40
CA ILE A 188 -2.45 -37.45 -19.27
C ILE A 188 -3.21 -38.71 -19.72
N GLU A 189 -2.51 -39.75 -20.15
CA GLU A 189 -3.14 -41.02 -20.54
C GLU A 189 -3.89 -41.66 -19.36
N PHE A 190 -3.31 -41.62 -18.16
CA PHE A 190 -3.96 -42.10 -16.95
C PHE A 190 -5.25 -41.32 -16.63
N LEU A 191 -5.21 -39.99 -16.68
CA LEU A 191 -6.37 -39.14 -16.40
C LEU A 191 -7.48 -39.33 -17.45
N LEU A 192 -7.13 -39.52 -18.72
CA LEU A 192 -8.08 -39.87 -19.79
C LEU A 192 -8.79 -41.20 -19.49
N GLN A 193 -8.05 -42.22 -19.10
CA GLN A 193 -8.65 -43.50 -18.73
C GLN A 193 -9.58 -43.35 -17.51
N GLN A 194 -9.22 -42.52 -16.53
CA GLN A 194 -10.09 -42.27 -15.38
C GLN A 194 -11.36 -41.46 -15.71
N SER A 195 -11.30 -40.54 -16.68
CA SER A 195 -12.45 -39.74 -17.10
C SER A 195 -13.44 -40.52 -17.98
N GLU A 196 -12.96 -41.47 -18.79
CA GLU A 196 -13.80 -42.31 -19.66
C GLU A 196 -14.39 -43.54 -18.96
N ASN A 197 -13.74 -44.03 -17.89
CA ASN A 197 -14.13 -45.26 -17.21
C ASN A 197 -15.49 -45.12 -16.50
N LYS A 198 -16.54 -45.68 -17.12
CA LYS A 198 -17.90 -45.85 -16.56
C LYS A 198 -18.03 -46.99 -15.53
N PHE A 199 -16.95 -47.68 -15.19
CA PHE A 199 -17.00 -48.84 -14.30
C PHE A 199 -17.32 -48.49 -12.84
N GLU A 200 -18.21 -49.30 -12.26
CA GLU A 200 -18.58 -49.36 -10.83
C GLU A 200 -17.32 -49.61 -9.97
N GLY A 201 -16.71 -48.53 -9.53
CA GLY A 201 -15.69 -48.54 -8.47
C GLY A 201 -16.26 -47.92 -7.19
N CYS A 202 -15.55 -48.06 -6.07
CA CYS A 202 -16.00 -47.63 -4.74
C CYS A 202 -16.34 -46.11 -4.61
N LEU A 203 -15.85 -45.27 -5.54
CA LEU A 203 -16.09 -43.81 -5.57
C LEU A 203 -17.30 -43.44 -6.43
N GLN A 204 -18.10 -42.47 -5.95
CA GLN A 204 -19.16 -41.86 -6.73
C GLN A 204 -18.59 -41.18 -8.00
N PRO A 205 -19.29 -41.23 -9.16
CA PRO A 205 -18.80 -40.64 -10.41
C PRO A 205 -18.37 -39.18 -10.28
N ASN A 206 -19.12 -38.39 -9.50
CA ASN A 206 -18.83 -36.97 -9.29
C ASN A 206 -17.56 -36.73 -8.47
N GLU A 207 -17.30 -37.55 -7.44
CA GLU A 207 -16.07 -37.44 -6.63
C GLU A 207 -14.83 -37.84 -7.43
N ARG A 208 -14.96 -38.85 -8.30
CA ARG A 208 -13.91 -39.24 -9.23
C ARG A 208 -13.57 -38.08 -10.18
N ASN A 209 -14.59 -37.45 -10.78
CA ASN A 209 -14.39 -36.31 -11.67
C ASN A 209 -13.69 -35.15 -10.96
N ARG A 210 -14.08 -34.83 -9.72
CA ARG A 210 -13.39 -33.82 -8.90
C ARG A 210 -11.92 -34.15 -8.68
N LYS A 211 -11.58 -35.41 -8.34
CA LYS A 211 -10.18 -35.85 -8.17
C LYS A 211 -9.38 -35.79 -9.46
N VAL A 212 -9.99 -36.14 -10.61
CA VAL A 212 -9.35 -36.01 -11.93
C VAL A 212 -9.07 -34.53 -12.26
N LEU A 213 -10.03 -33.63 -12.04
CA LEU A 213 -9.86 -32.19 -12.27
C LEU A 213 -8.80 -31.58 -11.33
N ARG A 214 -8.81 -31.95 -10.04
CA ARG A 214 -7.80 -31.51 -9.06
C ARG A 214 -6.40 -31.93 -9.48
N CYS A 215 -6.24 -33.19 -9.90
CA CYS A 215 -4.97 -33.69 -10.41
C CYS A 215 -4.55 -32.92 -11.67
N LEU A 216 -5.46 -32.75 -12.64
CA LEU A 216 -5.17 -31.99 -13.86
C LEU A 216 -4.71 -30.56 -13.55
N LEU A 217 -5.41 -29.86 -12.66
CA LEU A 217 -5.08 -28.49 -12.24
C LEU A 217 -3.65 -28.38 -11.70
N SER A 218 -3.25 -29.31 -10.81
CA SER A 218 -1.90 -29.35 -10.25
C SER A 218 -0.83 -29.54 -11.34
N TRP A 219 -1.08 -30.40 -12.32
CA TRP A 219 -0.16 -30.61 -13.44
C TRP A 219 -0.10 -29.39 -14.38
N VAL A 220 -1.23 -28.72 -14.64
CA VAL A 220 -1.25 -27.49 -15.45
C VAL A 220 -0.43 -26.40 -14.76
N ARG A 221 -0.59 -26.24 -13.43
CA ARG A 221 0.23 -25.32 -12.62
C ARG A 221 1.73 -25.63 -12.64
N ALA A 222 2.08 -26.91 -12.77
CA ALA A 222 3.47 -27.33 -12.95
C ALA A 222 4.01 -27.10 -14.38
N GLY A 223 3.15 -26.71 -15.33
CA GLY A 223 3.52 -26.47 -16.72
C GLY A 223 3.37 -27.68 -17.64
N CYS A 224 2.49 -28.63 -17.29
CA CYS A 224 2.10 -29.67 -18.24
C CYS A 224 1.48 -29.00 -19.49
N PHE A 225 1.68 -29.60 -20.66
CA PHE A 225 1.33 -29.04 -21.98
C PHE A 225 2.24 -27.94 -22.55
N SER A 226 3.28 -27.48 -21.84
CA SER A 226 4.26 -26.50 -22.38
C SER A 226 5.00 -26.98 -23.63
N GLU A 227 5.20 -28.29 -23.78
CA GLU A 227 5.88 -28.92 -24.93
C GLU A 227 4.91 -29.36 -26.04
N ILE A 228 3.59 -29.25 -25.83
CA ILE A 228 2.57 -29.68 -26.79
C ILE A 228 2.34 -28.57 -27.83
N SER A 229 2.28 -28.95 -29.11
CA SER A 229 1.98 -28.01 -30.20
C SER A 229 0.60 -27.37 -30.01
N GLU A 230 0.55 -26.04 -30.13
CA GLU A 230 -0.58 -25.14 -29.85
C GLU A 230 -1.93 -25.61 -30.40
N GLY A 231 -1.96 -26.24 -31.58
CA GLY A 231 -3.20 -26.72 -32.22
C GLY A 231 -3.75 -28.04 -31.68
N SER A 232 -2.96 -28.84 -30.98
CA SER A 232 -3.35 -30.20 -30.56
C SER A 232 -4.09 -30.24 -29.22
N LEU A 233 -3.82 -29.28 -28.33
CA LEU A 233 -4.50 -29.14 -27.04
C LEU A 233 -6.00 -28.84 -27.22
N ALA A 234 -6.34 -28.02 -28.22
CA ALA A 234 -7.71 -27.65 -28.57
C ALA A 234 -8.61 -28.85 -28.88
N THR A 235 -8.03 -29.91 -29.45
CA THR A 235 -8.72 -31.15 -29.82
C THR A 235 -8.60 -32.25 -28.76
N HIS A 236 -7.90 -31.98 -27.66
CA HIS A 236 -7.57 -33.00 -26.68
C HIS A 236 -8.84 -33.46 -25.91
N PRO A 237 -9.09 -34.77 -25.74
CA PRO A 237 -10.31 -35.26 -25.10
C PRO A 237 -10.49 -34.80 -23.64
N LEU A 238 -9.39 -34.55 -22.90
CA LEU A 238 -9.48 -33.97 -21.55
C LEU A 238 -10.11 -32.57 -21.55
N LEU A 239 -9.87 -31.75 -22.57
CA LEU A 239 -10.47 -30.41 -22.63
C LEU A 239 -11.99 -30.52 -22.75
N ASN A 240 -12.49 -31.45 -23.59
CA ASN A 240 -13.92 -31.74 -23.69
C ASN A 240 -14.50 -32.26 -22.36
N PHE A 241 -13.75 -33.08 -21.62
CA PHE A 241 -14.14 -33.53 -20.29
C PHE A 241 -14.26 -32.35 -19.30
N VAL A 242 -13.31 -31.41 -19.30
CA VAL A 242 -13.36 -30.21 -18.46
C VAL A 242 -14.58 -29.36 -18.82
N PHE A 243 -14.84 -29.15 -20.12
CA PHE A 243 -16.02 -28.41 -20.59
C PHE A 243 -17.34 -29.05 -20.18
N ASN A 244 -17.47 -30.37 -20.31
CA ASN A 244 -18.68 -31.08 -19.88
C ASN A 244 -18.85 -31.00 -18.35
N SER A 245 -17.75 -30.90 -17.60
CA SER A 245 -17.77 -30.78 -16.14
C SER A 245 -18.32 -29.43 -15.65
N LEU A 246 -18.38 -28.40 -16.51
CA LEU A 246 -19.03 -27.12 -16.22
C LEU A 246 -20.56 -27.26 -16.09
N GLN A 247 -21.17 -28.27 -16.69
CA GLN A 247 -22.62 -28.51 -16.60
C GLN A 247 -23.02 -29.21 -15.30
N VAL A 248 -22.06 -29.60 -14.46
CA VAL A 248 -22.28 -30.37 -13.23
C VAL A 248 -21.89 -29.51 -12.03
N SER A 249 -22.87 -29.18 -11.18
CA SER A 249 -22.69 -28.28 -10.03
C SER A 249 -21.57 -28.69 -9.08
N SER A 250 -21.39 -30.00 -8.85
CA SER A 250 -20.33 -30.49 -7.96
C SER A 250 -18.92 -30.38 -8.53
N SER A 251 -18.73 -30.12 -9.83
CA SER A 251 -17.41 -30.01 -10.46
C SER A 251 -17.15 -28.65 -11.11
N PHE A 252 -18.15 -27.77 -11.09
CA PHE A 252 -18.11 -26.46 -11.75
C PHE A 252 -16.88 -25.64 -11.34
N ASP A 253 -16.69 -25.39 -10.04
CA ASP A 253 -15.59 -24.54 -9.54
C ASP A 253 -14.21 -25.04 -10.01
N LEU A 254 -13.97 -26.35 -9.88
CA LEU A 254 -12.71 -26.97 -10.31
C LEU A 254 -12.53 -26.92 -11.83
N ALA A 255 -13.61 -27.05 -12.61
CA ALA A 255 -13.54 -26.96 -14.06
C ALA A 255 -13.24 -25.52 -14.52
N VAL A 256 -13.81 -24.51 -13.84
CA VAL A 256 -13.47 -23.10 -14.05
C VAL A 256 -12.00 -22.84 -13.73
N GLU A 257 -11.52 -23.27 -12.55
CA GLU A 257 -10.11 -23.11 -12.14
C GLU A 257 -9.13 -23.74 -13.16
N VAL A 258 -9.43 -24.96 -13.65
CA VAL A 258 -8.62 -25.63 -14.67
C VAL A 258 -8.58 -24.82 -15.97
N LEU A 259 -9.72 -24.33 -16.44
CA LEU A 259 -9.77 -23.56 -17.68
C LEU A 259 -9.04 -22.22 -17.55
N VAL A 260 -9.22 -21.50 -16.44
CA VAL A 260 -8.52 -20.24 -16.15
C VAL A 260 -7.00 -20.44 -16.16
N GLU A 261 -6.51 -21.47 -15.46
CA GLU A 261 -5.06 -21.77 -15.43
C GLU A 261 -4.53 -22.18 -16.81
N LEU A 262 -5.31 -22.92 -17.60
CA LEU A 262 -4.92 -23.28 -18.97
C LEU A 262 -4.88 -22.05 -19.89
N VAL A 263 -5.84 -21.14 -19.78
CA VAL A 263 -5.93 -19.91 -20.59
C VAL A 263 -4.71 -19.02 -20.35
N SER A 264 -4.34 -18.81 -19.08
CA SER A 264 -3.23 -17.92 -18.72
C SER A 264 -1.85 -18.45 -19.13
N ARG A 265 -1.73 -19.74 -19.45
CA ARG A 265 -0.45 -20.41 -19.77
C ARG A 265 -0.25 -20.79 -21.23
N HIS A 266 -1.31 -20.84 -22.04
CA HIS A 266 -1.25 -21.35 -23.42
C HIS A 266 -1.79 -20.34 -24.43
N GLU A 267 -0.89 -19.71 -25.20
CA GLU A 267 -1.23 -18.62 -26.14
C GLU A 267 -2.29 -18.98 -27.21
N GLY A 268 -2.35 -20.24 -27.66
CA GLY A 268 -3.32 -20.68 -28.68
C GLY A 268 -4.70 -21.08 -28.14
N LEU A 269 -4.85 -21.24 -26.82
CA LEU A 269 -6.11 -21.68 -26.21
C LEU A 269 -7.20 -20.60 -26.14
N PRO A 270 -6.90 -19.32 -25.84
CA PRO A 270 -7.91 -18.24 -25.82
C PRO A 270 -8.78 -18.20 -27.07
N GLN A 271 -8.19 -18.35 -28.27
CA GLN A 271 -8.95 -18.35 -29.54
C GLN A 271 -9.98 -19.49 -29.61
N VAL A 272 -9.61 -20.69 -29.16
CA VAL A 272 -10.48 -21.86 -29.17
C VAL A 272 -11.63 -21.69 -28.19
N LEU A 273 -11.35 -21.14 -27.01
CA LEU A 273 -12.36 -20.92 -25.99
C LEU A 273 -13.28 -19.75 -26.35
N LEU A 274 -12.76 -18.73 -27.03
CA LEU A 274 -13.55 -17.63 -27.57
C LEU A 274 -14.68 -18.15 -28.48
N CYS A 275 -14.38 -19.11 -29.36
CA CYS A 275 -15.38 -19.80 -30.19
C CYS A 275 -16.45 -20.58 -29.40
N ARG A 276 -16.19 -20.89 -28.11
CA ARG A 276 -17.13 -21.57 -27.21
C ARG A 276 -17.94 -20.62 -26.33
N VAL A 277 -17.56 -19.34 -26.26
CA VAL A 277 -18.26 -18.33 -25.44
C VAL A 277 -19.74 -18.21 -25.77
N PRO A 278 -20.19 -18.22 -27.05
CA PRO A 278 -21.63 -18.19 -27.34
C PRO A 278 -22.40 -19.34 -26.69
N PHE A 279 -21.82 -20.54 -26.66
CA PHE A 279 -22.43 -21.69 -25.97
C PHE A 279 -22.48 -21.49 -24.45
N LEU A 280 -21.38 -21.03 -23.85
CA LEU A 280 -21.32 -20.76 -22.40
C LEU A 280 -22.34 -19.69 -21.98
N ARG A 281 -22.48 -18.64 -22.79
CA ARG A 281 -23.46 -17.57 -22.55
C ARG A 281 -24.90 -18.10 -22.57
N GLU A 282 -25.28 -18.80 -23.64
CA GLU A 282 -26.67 -19.23 -23.82
C GLU A 282 -27.07 -20.39 -22.88
N MET A 283 -26.17 -21.34 -22.62
CA MET A 283 -26.51 -22.57 -21.90
C MET A 283 -26.27 -22.48 -20.39
N LEU A 284 -25.34 -21.64 -19.93
CA LEU A 284 -24.96 -21.56 -18.52
C LEU A 284 -25.22 -20.17 -17.94
N LEU A 285 -24.71 -19.11 -18.58
CA LEU A 285 -24.77 -17.76 -18.01
C LEU A 285 -26.20 -17.21 -17.99
N LEU A 286 -26.93 -17.25 -19.11
CA LEU A 286 -28.27 -16.67 -19.18
C LEU A 286 -29.25 -17.36 -18.20
N PRO A 287 -29.29 -18.70 -18.09
CA PRO A 287 -30.06 -19.37 -17.04
C PRO A 287 -29.62 -18.94 -15.63
N ALA A 288 -28.32 -18.85 -15.35
CA ALA A 288 -27.80 -18.46 -14.04
C ALA A 288 -28.18 -17.01 -13.67
N LEU A 289 -28.11 -16.07 -14.62
CA LEU A 289 -28.56 -14.69 -14.45
C LEU A 289 -30.05 -14.61 -14.11
N THR A 290 -30.90 -15.38 -14.82
CA THR A 290 -32.35 -15.42 -14.54
C THR A 290 -32.70 -16.14 -13.23
N GLY A 291 -31.91 -17.14 -12.86
CA GLY A 291 -32.09 -17.94 -11.64
C GLY A 291 -31.46 -17.32 -10.39
N GLY A 292 -30.63 -16.28 -10.54
CA GLY A 292 -29.90 -15.68 -9.43
C GLY A 292 -28.78 -16.57 -8.87
N ASP A 293 -28.18 -17.45 -9.69
CA ASP A 293 -27.09 -18.33 -9.24
C ASP A 293 -25.75 -17.60 -9.27
N GLU A 294 -25.44 -16.90 -8.18
CA GLU A 294 -24.22 -16.09 -8.05
C GLU A 294 -22.94 -16.90 -8.28
N LYS A 295 -22.91 -18.18 -7.88
CA LYS A 295 -21.72 -19.02 -8.03
C LYS A 295 -21.39 -19.27 -9.50
N VAL A 296 -22.41 -19.62 -10.29
CA VAL A 296 -22.24 -19.86 -11.72
C VAL A 296 -21.90 -18.57 -12.45
N VAL A 297 -22.56 -17.46 -12.11
CA VAL A 297 -22.27 -16.14 -12.70
C VAL A 297 -20.84 -15.72 -12.39
N ALA A 298 -20.39 -15.81 -11.13
CA ALA A 298 -19.03 -15.47 -10.72
C ALA A 298 -17.97 -16.32 -11.44
N GLY A 299 -18.16 -17.65 -11.49
CA GLY A 299 -17.22 -18.55 -12.15
C GLY A 299 -17.11 -18.29 -13.66
N LEU A 300 -18.22 -18.01 -14.33
CA LEU A 300 -18.22 -17.68 -15.76
C LEU A 300 -17.66 -16.28 -16.03
N ALA A 301 -17.95 -15.29 -15.18
CA ALA A 301 -17.38 -13.95 -15.27
C ALA A 301 -15.85 -14.00 -15.16
N CYS A 302 -15.31 -14.76 -14.21
CA CYS A 302 -13.88 -15.00 -14.07
C CYS A 302 -13.30 -15.67 -15.33
N LEU A 303 -13.88 -16.79 -15.78
CA LEU A 303 -13.40 -17.50 -16.97
C LEU A 303 -13.40 -16.63 -18.23
N MET A 304 -14.49 -15.90 -18.50
CA MET A 304 -14.60 -15.04 -19.68
C MET A 304 -13.65 -13.85 -19.61
N SER A 305 -13.43 -13.29 -18.41
CA SER A 305 -12.46 -12.22 -18.18
C SER A 305 -11.03 -12.69 -18.50
N GLU A 306 -10.66 -13.88 -18.04
CA GLU A 306 -9.34 -14.48 -18.30
C GLU A 306 -9.12 -14.81 -19.79
N ILE A 307 -10.15 -15.31 -20.48
CA ILE A 307 -10.10 -15.54 -21.95
C ILE A 307 -9.77 -14.24 -22.68
N GLY A 308 -10.42 -13.15 -22.31
CA GLY A 308 -10.20 -11.84 -22.92
C GLY A 308 -8.84 -11.23 -22.57
N GLN A 309 -8.40 -11.36 -21.32
CA GLN A 309 -7.12 -10.83 -20.85
C GLN A 309 -5.91 -11.55 -21.44
N ALA A 310 -6.01 -12.86 -21.64
CA ALA A 310 -4.90 -13.65 -22.21
C ALA A 310 -4.66 -13.35 -23.71
N ALA A 311 -5.67 -12.86 -24.44
CA ALA A 311 -5.53 -12.48 -25.84
C ALA A 311 -6.31 -11.19 -26.21
N PRO A 312 -5.88 -10.01 -25.74
CA PRO A 312 -6.56 -8.74 -26.00
C PRO A 312 -6.62 -8.38 -27.50
N SER A 313 -5.60 -8.82 -28.27
CA SER A 313 -5.55 -8.63 -29.73
C SER A 313 -6.74 -9.28 -30.44
N LEU A 314 -7.15 -10.48 -30.03
CA LEU A 314 -8.30 -11.19 -30.59
C LEU A 314 -9.63 -10.51 -30.26
N ILE A 315 -9.71 -9.87 -29.09
CA ILE A 315 -10.91 -9.11 -28.70
C ILE A 315 -11.03 -7.85 -29.57
N VAL A 316 -9.92 -7.14 -29.77
CA VAL A 316 -9.87 -5.91 -30.58
C VAL A 316 -10.25 -6.13 -32.06
N GLU A 317 -10.09 -7.34 -32.59
CA GLU A 317 -10.57 -7.70 -33.94
C GLU A 317 -12.09 -7.57 -34.10
N ALA A 318 -12.85 -7.45 -32.99
CA ALA A 318 -14.30 -7.26 -32.97
C ALA A 318 -15.07 -8.35 -33.75
N SER A 319 -14.61 -9.60 -33.65
CA SER A 319 -15.34 -10.77 -34.15
C SER A 319 -16.70 -10.91 -33.43
N ALA A 320 -17.62 -11.67 -34.04
CA ALA A 320 -18.94 -11.90 -33.44
C ALA A 320 -18.81 -12.54 -32.04
N GLU A 321 -17.85 -13.45 -31.89
CA GLU A 321 -17.54 -14.13 -30.64
C GLU A 321 -16.97 -13.18 -29.58
N ALA A 322 -16.08 -12.26 -29.97
CA ALA A 322 -15.54 -11.24 -29.08
C ALA A 322 -16.62 -10.29 -28.57
N LEU A 323 -17.53 -9.86 -29.44
CA LEU A 323 -18.66 -9.00 -29.03
C LEU A 323 -19.60 -9.74 -28.07
N VAL A 324 -19.86 -11.03 -28.31
CA VAL A 324 -20.65 -11.87 -27.40
C VAL A 324 -19.97 -12.03 -26.04
N LEU A 325 -18.63 -12.15 -25.99
CA LEU A 325 -17.87 -12.15 -24.74
C LEU A 325 -18.05 -10.83 -23.98
N THR A 326 -17.90 -9.69 -24.65
CA THR A 326 -18.05 -8.38 -24.00
C THR A 326 -19.48 -8.14 -23.50
N ASP A 327 -20.49 -8.58 -24.24
CA ASP A 327 -21.89 -8.47 -23.85
C ASP A 327 -22.24 -9.39 -22.67
N ALA A 328 -21.67 -10.61 -22.65
CA ALA A 328 -21.79 -11.52 -21.51
C ALA A 328 -21.18 -10.91 -20.24
N LEU A 329 -19.97 -10.37 -20.32
CA LEU A 329 -19.32 -9.71 -19.18
C LEU A 329 -20.06 -8.46 -18.74
N LEU A 330 -20.61 -7.67 -19.67
CA LEU A 330 -21.46 -6.53 -19.35
C LEU A 330 -22.72 -6.97 -18.58
N SER A 331 -23.33 -8.08 -18.97
CA SER A 331 -24.46 -8.67 -18.25
C SER A 331 -24.08 -9.11 -16.83
N CYS A 332 -22.85 -9.59 -16.62
CA CYS A 332 -22.32 -9.89 -15.28
C CYS A 332 -22.10 -8.61 -14.44
N VAL A 333 -21.66 -7.50 -15.04
CA VAL A 333 -21.49 -6.22 -14.32
C VAL A 333 -22.83 -5.66 -13.81
N VAL A 334 -23.88 -5.80 -14.63
CA VAL A 334 -25.24 -5.33 -14.27
C VAL A 334 -25.89 -6.23 -13.20
N PHE A 335 -25.43 -7.47 -13.05
CA PHE A 335 -26.03 -8.43 -12.14
C PHE A 335 -25.95 -7.94 -10.67
N PRO A 336 -27.08 -7.89 -9.95
CA PRO A 336 -27.11 -7.41 -8.57
C PRO A 336 -26.57 -8.50 -7.63
N CYS A 337 -25.37 -8.30 -7.07
CA CYS A 337 -24.75 -9.18 -6.08
C CYS A 337 -24.35 -8.37 -4.84
N GLU A 338 -24.74 -8.81 -3.64
CA GLU A 338 -24.65 -8.01 -2.39
C GLU A 338 -23.25 -7.42 -2.13
N ASP A 339 -22.18 -8.17 -2.44
CA ASP A 339 -20.79 -7.79 -2.14
C ASP A 339 -20.04 -7.11 -3.30
N TRP A 340 -20.69 -6.87 -4.45
CA TRP A 340 -20.06 -6.34 -5.67
C TRP A 340 -18.96 -7.23 -6.29
N ASP A 341 -18.60 -8.36 -5.67
CA ASP A 341 -17.56 -9.31 -6.09
C ASP A 341 -17.61 -9.69 -7.57
N ILE A 342 -18.81 -9.97 -8.10
CA ILE A 342 -18.99 -10.35 -9.51
C ILE A 342 -18.57 -9.19 -10.43
N ALA A 343 -19.06 -7.98 -10.18
CA ALA A 343 -18.70 -6.82 -10.98
C ALA A 343 -17.21 -6.49 -10.84
N ASP A 344 -16.69 -6.54 -9.61
CA ASP A 344 -15.28 -6.26 -9.28
C ASP A 344 -14.33 -7.22 -10.02
N SER A 345 -14.66 -8.52 -10.06
CA SER A 345 -13.87 -9.54 -10.77
C SER A 345 -13.69 -9.28 -12.27
N THR A 346 -14.59 -8.50 -12.90
CA THR A 346 -14.50 -8.16 -14.32
C THR A 346 -13.67 -6.91 -14.61
N LEU A 347 -13.38 -6.08 -13.60
CA LEU A 347 -12.76 -4.77 -13.80
C LEU A 347 -11.37 -4.88 -14.41
N GLN A 348 -10.56 -5.87 -13.99
CA GLN A 348 -9.23 -6.10 -14.53
C GLN A 348 -9.25 -6.36 -16.05
N PHE A 349 -10.27 -7.07 -16.55
CA PHE A 349 -10.44 -7.29 -17.99
C PHE A 349 -10.74 -5.97 -18.70
N TRP A 350 -11.69 -5.18 -18.19
CA TRP A 350 -12.06 -3.92 -18.81
C TRP A 350 -10.91 -2.91 -18.81
N SER A 351 -10.16 -2.80 -17.72
CA SER A 351 -8.97 -1.94 -17.64
C SER A 351 -7.88 -2.39 -18.62
N SER A 352 -7.60 -3.70 -18.68
CA SER A 352 -6.61 -4.25 -19.60
C SER A 352 -6.99 -4.02 -21.07
N LEU A 353 -8.28 -4.20 -21.42
CA LEU A 353 -8.79 -3.95 -22.77
C LEU A 353 -8.74 -2.45 -23.11
N ALA A 354 -9.13 -1.58 -22.19
CA ALA A 354 -9.14 -0.15 -22.40
C ALA A 354 -7.71 0.39 -22.60
N SER A 355 -6.79 0.04 -21.70
CA SER A 355 -5.37 0.35 -21.80
C SER A 355 -4.75 -0.20 -23.10
N TYR A 356 -5.10 -1.42 -23.52
CA TYR A 356 -4.62 -2.00 -24.78
C TYR A 356 -5.09 -1.20 -26.00
N ILE A 357 -6.37 -0.81 -26.07
CA ILE A 357 -6.91 0.02 -27.17
C ILE A 357 -6.25 1.39 -27.20
N LEU A 358 -6.08 2.04 -26.04
CA LEU A 358 -5.42 3.34 -25.91
C LEU A 358 -3.94 3.26 -26.33
N GLY A 359 -3.26 2.15 -26.04
CA GLY A 359 -1.86 1.89 -26.37
C GLY A 359 -1.56 1.43 -27.80
N LEU A 360 -2.57 1.26 -28.67
CA LEU A 360 -2.34 0.88 -30.07
C LEU A 360 -1.57 1.98 -30.82
N ASP A 361 -0.37 1.63 -31.28
CA ASP A 361 0.60 2.51 -31.96
C ASP A 361 0.55 2.39 -33.51
N VAL A 362 -0.43 1.63 -34.04
CA VAL A 362 -0.53 1.31 -35.47
C VAL A 362 -1.33 2.38 -36.22
N ASP A 363 -0.79 2.88 -37.34
CA ASP A 363 -1.39 3.77 -38.34
C ASP A 363 -2.81 4.24 -37.98
N GLY A 364 -2.97 5.50 -37.55
CA GLY A 364 -4.16 6.03 -36.86
C GLY A 364 -5.54 5.85 -37.53
N ALA A 365 -5.62 5.24 -38.71
CA ALA A 365 -6.86 4.74 -39.32
C ALA A 365 -7.40 3.47 -38.62
N ASN A 366 -6.55 2.50 -38.25
CA ASN A 366 -7.00 1.26 -37.59
C ASN A 366 -7.43 1.53 -36.14
N LYS A 367 -6.69 2.39 -35.41
CA LYS A 367 -7.03 2.79 -34.04
C LYS A 367 -8.43 3.43 -33.96
N LYS A 368 -8.72 4.42 -34.82
CA LYS A 368 -10.04 5.07 -34.85
C LYS A 368 -11.18 4.13 -35.24
N SER A 369 -10.91 3.14 -36.10
CA SER A 369 -11.88 2.11 -36.44
C SER A 369 -12.22 1.24 -35.23
N VAL A 370 -11.19 0.79 -34.48
CA VAL A 370 -11.35 0.00 -33.24
C VAL A 370 -12.08 0.80 -32.17
N GLU A 371 -11.63 2.04 -31.90
CA GLU A 371 -12.29 2.95 -30.95
C GLU A 371 -13.77 3.14 -31.32
N GLY A 372 -14.08 3.31 -32.61
CA GLY A 372 -15.46 3.42 -33.09
C GLY A 372 -16.31 2.17 -32.88
N MET A 373 -15.73 0.97 -33.02
CA MET A 373 -16.44 -0.31 -32.79
C MET A 373 -16.70 -0.57 -31.30
N PHE A 374 -15.74 -0.22 -30.44
CA PHE A 374 -15.84 -0.42 -28.99
C PHE A 374 -16.48 0.75 -28.24
N PHE A 375 -16.67 1.90 -28.88
CA PHE A 375 -17.41 3.03 -28.32
C PHE A 375 -18.77 2.65 -27.70
N PRO A 376 -19.69 1.93 -28.40
CA PRO A 376 -20.95 1.52 -27.79
C PRO A 376 -20.77 0.57 -26.60
N VAL A 377 -19.76 -0.30 -26.63
CA VAL A 377 -19.46 -1.25 -25.55
C VAL A 377 -19.02 -0.50 -24.29
N PHE A 378 -18.03 0.39 -24.39
CA PHE A 378 -17.58 1.20 -23.25
C PHE A 378 -18.62 2.23 -22.80
N SER A 379 -19.48 2.71 -23.71
CA SER A 379 -20.59 3.58 -23.34
C SER A 379 -21.63 2.85 -22.49
N ALA A 380 -21.94 1.60 -22.84
CA ALA A 380 -22.86 0.76 -22.06
C ALA A 380 -22.22 0.26 -20.75
N LEU A 381 -20.92 -0.06 -20.77
CA LEU A 381 -20.15 -0.37 -19.58
C LEU A 381 -20.17 0.79 -18.58
N PHE A 382 -19.93 2.02 -19.05
CA PHE A 382 -20.02 3.19 -18.19
C PHE A 382 -21.38 3.28 -17.49
N ASP A 383 -22.49 3.10 -18.21
CA ASP A 383 -23.83 3.11 -17.62
C ASP A 383 -24.02 1.99 -16.59
N ALA A 384 -23.53 0.78 -16.87
CA ALA A 384 -23.59 -0.37 -15.98
C ALA A 384 -22.78 -0.16 -14.69
N LEU A 385 -21.55 0.36 -14.82
CA LEU A 385 -20.67 0.66 -13.69
C LEU A 385 -21.27 1.75 -12.80
N LEU A 386 -21.81 2.82 -13.39
CA LEU A 386 -22.49 3.86 -12.63
C LEU A 386 -23.73 3.29 -11.92
N LEU A 387 -24.53 2.46 -12.57
CA LEU A 387 -25.68 1.82 -11.94
C LEU A 387 -25.25 0.98 -10.73
N ARG A 388 -24.22 0.15 -10.87
CA ARG A 388 -23.76 -0.76 -9.81
C ARG A 388 -23.06 -0.03 -8.66
N ALA A 389 -22.43 1.10 -8.94
CA ALA A 389 -21.73 1.91 -7.94
C ALA A 389 -22.66 2.90 -7.19
N GLN A 390 -23.97 2.93 -7.46
CA GLN A 390 -24.92 3.78 -6.71
C GLN A 390 -24.99 3.38 -5.24
N VAL A 391 -25.20 4.38 -4.38
CA VAL A 391 -25.49 4.16 -2.97
C VAL A 391 -26.98 3.88 -2.81
N ASP A 392 -27.32 2.73 -2.23
CA ASP A 392 -28.71 2.37 -1.97
C ASP A 392 -29.22 2.91 -0.63
N GLU A 393 -30.53 3.19 -0.59
CA GLU A 393 -31.21 3.76 0.60
C GLU A 393 -31.42 2.70 1.69
N SER A 394 -31.55 1.42 1.30
CA SER A 394 -31.66 0.28 2.22
C SER A 394 -30.35 -0.10 2.89
N THR A 395 -29.23 0.44 2.42
CA THR A 395 -27.88 0.19 2.92
C THR A 395 -27.59 0.98 4.21
N PHE A 396 -28.51 1.85 4.61
CA PHE A 396 -28.39 2.66 5.83
C PHE A 396 -29.12 1.99 6.99
N ASN A 397 -28.36 1.49 7.97
CA ASN A 397 -28.91 1.17 9.28
C ASN A 397 -29.03 2.46 10.09
N ASP A 398 -30.25 2.97 10.24
CA ASP A 398 -30.57 4.09 11.14
C ASP A 398 -30.17 3.82 12.62
N GLU A 399 -29.87 2.57 12.97
CA GLU A 399 -29.61 2.14 14.36
C GLU A 399 -28.17 2.37 14.85
N SER A 400 -27.15 2.46 13.98
CA SER A 400 -25.74 2.52 14.43
C SER A 400 -25.18 3.92 14.65
N GLY A 401 -25.83 4.97 14.13
CA GLY A 401 -25.35 6.35 14.23
C GLY A 401 -24.03 6.66 13.50
N THR A 402 -23.39 5.65 12.90
CA THR A 402 -22.22 5.78 12.00
C THR A 402 -22.68 5.59 10.56
N PHE A 403 -22.69 6.69 9.81
CA PHE A 403 -23.17 6.78 8.44
C PHE A 403 -22.05 6.52 7.41
N GLU A 404 -21.44 5.34 7.43
CA GLU A 404 -20.36 4.97 6.50
C GLU A 404 -20.89 4.14 5.32
N LEU A 405 -20.24 4.28 4.15
CA LEU A 405 -20.53 3.43 2.99
C LEU A 405 -20.07 1.98 3.31
N PRO A 406 -20.73 0.94 2.76
CA PRO A 406 -20.24 -0.42 2.90
C PRO A 406 -18.82 -0.57 2.39
N ASP A 407 -17.98 -1.32 3.12
CA ASP A 407 -16.59 -1.57 2.73
C ASP A 407 -16.47 -2.14 1.31
N GLY A 408 -17.38 -3.04 0.91
CA GLY A 408 -17.44 -3.60 -0.44
C GLY A 408 -17.68 -2.53 -1.52
N LEU A 409 -18.59 -1.58 -1.28
CA LEU A 409 -18.85 -0.47 -2.20
C LEU A 409 -17.68 0.52 -2.25
N VAL A 410 -17.02 0.77 -1.12
CA VAL A 410 -15.82 1.61 -1.05
C VAL A 410 -14.68 0.99 -1.86
N GLN A 411 -14.45 -0.32 -1.70
CA GLN A 411 -13.44 -1.05 -2.45
C GLN A 411 -13.75 -1.04 -3.95
N PHE A 412 -15.00 -1.34 -4.33
CA PHE A 412 -15.45 -1.31 -5.72
C PHE A 412 -15.23 0.08 -6.34
N ARG A 413 -15.71 1.15 -5.70
CA ARG A 413 -15.50 2.54 -6.19
C ARG A 413 -14.02 2.91 -6.31
N THR A 414 -13.17 2.41 -5.43
CA THR A 414 -11.71 2.62 -5.50
C THR A 414 -11.12 1.92 -6.73
N ASN A 415 -11.53 0.68 -6.99
CA ASN A 415 -11.10 -0.09 -8.16
C ASN A 415 -11.61 0.52 -9.49
N LEU A 416 -12.72 1.28 -9.47
CA LEU A 416 -13.25 1.97 -10.65
C LEU A 416 -12.44 3.20 -11.09
N VAL A 417 -11.63 3.80 -10.21
CA VAL A 417 -11.00 5.11 -10.46
C VAL A 417 -10.19 5.12 -11.76
N GLU A 418 -9.26 4.17 -11.91
CA GLU A 418 -8.41 4.08 -13.11
C GLU A 418 -9.22 3.72 -14.37
N LEU A 419 -10.19 2.80 -14.24
CA LEU A 419 -11.02 2.39 -15.36
C LEU A 419 -11.89 3.54 -15.89
N LEU A 420 -12.45 4.38 -15.01
CA LEU A 420 -13.25 5.54 -15.42
C LEU A 420 -12.41 6.57 -16.17
N VAL A 421 -11.14 6.73 -15.80
CA VAL A 421 -10.16 7.57 -16.50
C VAL A 421 -9.94 7.03 -17.93
N ASP A 422 -9.68 5.73 -18.07
CA ASP A 422 -9.49 5.09 -19.38
C ASP A 422 -10.76 5.17 -20.25
N ILE A 423 -11.94 4.93 -19.67
CA ILE A 423 -13.24 5.08 -20.34
C ILE A 423 -13.43 6.53 -20.83
N CYS A 424 -13.08 7.52 -20.02
CA CYS A 424 -13.18 8.94 -20.40
C CYS A 424 -12.29 9.27 -21.61
N GLN A 425 -11.08 8.70 -21.67
CA GLN A 425 -10.19 8.86 -22.82
C GLN A 425 -10.77 8.20 -24.07
N LEU A 426 -11.30 6.97 -23.97
CA LEU A 426 -11.90 6.23 -25.08
C LEU A 426 -13.18 6.87 -25.63
N LEU A 427 -14.09 7.31 -24.74
CA LEU A 427 -15.33 7.98 -25.14
C LEU A 427 -15.11 9.43 -25.57
N GLN A 428 -13.91 9.97 -25.31
CA GLN A 428 -13.54 11.37 -25.38
C GLN A 428 -14.18 12.20 -24.24
N PRO A 429 -13.42 13.16 -23.64
CA PRO A 429 -13.91 13.97 -22.52
C PRO A 429 -15.24 14.68 -22.80
N ALA A 430 -15.43 15.18 -24.02
CA ALA A 430 -16.65 15.90 -24.39
C ALA A 430 -17.90 15.02 -24.32
N THR A 431 -17.83 13.82 -24.87
CA THR A 431 -18.96 12.88 -24.87
C THR A 431 -19.21 12.33 -23.48
N PHE A 432 -18.14 12.06 -22.71
CA PHE A 432 -18.23 11.62 -21.33
C PHE A 432 -18.95 12.65 -20.45
N VAL A 433 -18.54 13.91 -20.50
CA VAL A 433 -19.15 15.02 -19.75
C VAL A 433 -20.59 15.27 -20.22
N GLN A 434 -20.86 15.21 -21.53
CA GLN A 434 -22.23 15.29 -22.03
C GLN A 434 -23.11 14.18 -21.47
N LYS A 435 -22.64 12.93 -21.43
CA LYS A 435 -23.39 11.78 -20.91
C LYS A 435 -23.69 11.91 -19.41
N ILE A 436 -22.80 12.54 -18.65
CA ILE A 436 -23.05 12.92 -17.25
C ILE A 436 -24.20 13.94 -17.15
N PHE A 437 -24.14 15.02 -17.91
CA PHE A 437 -25.11 16.12 -17.84
C PHE A 437 -26.40 15.92 -18.66
N PHE A 438 -26.51 14.85 -19.48
CA PHE A 438 -27.65 14.64 -20.40
C PHE A 438 -29.00 14.38 -19.70
N CYS A 439 -29.01 14.18 -18.39
CA CYS A 439 -30.25 14.11 -17.63
C CYS A 439 -30.70 15.52 -17.26
N GLY A 440 -31.86 15.95 -17.76
CA GLY A 440 -32.51 17.21 -17.40
C GLY A 440 -32.95 17.22 -15.94
N TRP A 441 -31.99 17.24 -14.99
CA TRP A 441 -32.19 17.24 -13.54
C TRP A 441 -33.13 18.35 -13.08
N PHE A 442 -33.23 19.43 -13.86
CA PHE A 442 -34.05 20.61 -13.58
C PHE A 442 -35.27 20.76 -14.51
N SER A 443 -35.72 19.68 -15.15
CA SER A 443 -37.00 19.69 -15.86
C SER A 443 -38.14 19.92 -14.87
N SER A 444 -39.06 20.83 -15.19
CA SER A 444 -39.91 21.56 -14.24
C SER A 444 -41.01 20.76 -13.51
N ASN A 445 -40.98 19.43 -13.51
CA ASN A 445 -42.04 18.58 -12.93
C ASN A 445 -41.57 17.28 -12.26
N VAL A 446 -40.27 17.00 -12.11
CA VAL A 446 -39.77 15.73 -11.52
C VAL A 446 -38.82 16.02 -10.36
N ALA A 447 -38.91 15.22 -9.28
CA ALA A 447 -37.97 15.29 -8.15
C ALA A 447 -36.54 14.92 -8.61
N ILE A 448 -35.53 15.61 -8.07
CA ILE A 448 -34.12 15.40 -8.44
C ILE A 448 -33.70 13.97 -8.03
N PRO A 449 -33.16 13.14 -8.95
CA PRO A 449 -32.72 11.78 -8.64
C PRO A 449 -31.35 11.81 -7.96
N TRP A 450 -31.32 12.12 -6.66
CA TRP A 450 -30.07 12.37 -5.92
C TRP A 450 -29.05 11.22 -5.97
N LYS A 451 -29.50 9.95 -6.02
CA LYS A 451 -28.62 8.77 -6.20
C LYS A 451 -27.84 8.82 -7.52
N GLU A 452 -28.54 9.14 -8.60
CA GLU A 452 -27.95 9.25 -9.93
C GLU A 452 -27.05 10.47 -10.03
N VAL A 453 -27.46 11.60 -9.42
CA VAL A 453 -26.64 12.82 -9.33
C VAL A 453 -25.34 12.53 -8.61
N GLU A 454 -25.38 11.87 -7.44
CA GLU A 454 -24.19 11.57 -6.64
C GLU A 454 -23.15 10.74 -7.40
N ILE A 455 -23.56 9.62 -8.01
CA ILE A 455 -22.60 8.73 -8.69
C ILE A 455 -22.02 9.37 -9.95
N LYS A 456 -22.80 10.20 -10.64
CA LYS A 456 -22.34 10.97 -11.80
C LYS A 456 -21.35 12.05 -11.41
N LEU A 457 -21.54 12.71 -10.26
CA LEU A 457 -20.57 13.66 -9.72
C LEU A 457 -19.30 12.97 -9.24
N PHE A 458 -19.41 11.79 -8.62
CA PHE A 458 -18.25 10.94 -8.31
C PHE A 458 -17.43 10.63 -9.56
N ALA A 459 -18.07 10.14 -10.63
CA ALA A 459 -17.40 9.86 -11.89
C ALA A 459 -16.78 11.11 -12.53
N LEU A 460 -17.47 12.26 -12.46
CA LEU A 460 -16.95 13.53 -12.94
C LEU A 460 -15.70 13.99 -12.18
N ASN A 461 -15.67 13.80 -10.85
CA ASN A 461 -14.54 14.12 -10.01
C ASN A 461 -13.32 13.25 -10.34
N VAL A 462 -13.52 11.94 -10.49
CA VAL A 462 -12.47 10.96 -10.83
C VAL A 462 -11.74 11.35 -12.11
N VAL A 463 -12.46 11.80 -13.14
CA VAL A 463 -11.85 12.11 -14.45
C VAL A 463 -11.35 13.56 -14.59
N SER A 464 -11.33 14.32 -13.49
CA SER A 464 -11.06 15.76 -13.51
C SER A 464 -9.75 16.15 -14.18
N GLU A 465 -8.66 15.45 -13.91
CA GLU A 465 -7.37 15.74 -14.53
C GLU A 465 -7.38 15.57 -16.05
N VAL A 466 -7.99 14.50 -16.55
CA VAL A 466 -8.12 14.23 -18.01
C VAL A 466 -8.98 15.29 -18.68
N VAL A 467 -10.11 15.64 -18.06
CA VAL A 467 -11.03 16.66 -18.59
C VAL A 467 -10.34 18.03 -18.64
N LEU A 468 -9.64 18.42 -17.57
CA LEU A 468 -8.92 19.71 -17.50
C LEU A 468 -7.79 19.83 -18.53
N GLN A 469 -7.08 18.73 -18.82
CA GLN A 469 -6.03 18.70 -19.84
C GLN A 469 -6.58 18.81 -21.28
N GLY A 470 -7.82 18.38 -21.51
CA GLY A 470 -8.47 18.35 -22.83
C GLY A 470 -8.71 19.71 -23.48
N GLY A 471 -8.50 20.83 -22.78
CA GLY A 471 -8.51 22.19 -23.31
C GLY A 471 -9.87 22.72 -23.79
N GLN A 472 -10.92 21.89 -23.78
CA GLN A 472 -12.29 22.28 -24.10
C GLN A 472 -13.00 22.78 -22.83
N THR A 473 -13.64 23.95 -22.91
CA THR A 473 -14.44 24.48 -21.80
C THR A 473 -15.86 23.91 -21.85
N PHE A 474 -16.29 23.29 -20.77
CA PHE A 474 -17.66 22.77 -20.63
C PHE A 474 -18.54 23.74 -19.84
N ASP A 475 -19.86 23.66 -20.05
CA ASP A 475 -20.81 24.44 -19.26
C ASP A 475 -21.11 23.74 -17.92
N PHE A 476 -20.56 24.28 -16.83
CA PHE A 476 -20.79 23.82 -15.47
C PHE A 476 -21.99 24.52 -14.79
N SER A 477 -22.86 25.21 -15.55
CA SER A 477 -24.05 25.90 -15.02
C SER A 477 -24.96 24.98 -14.19
N VAL A 478 -25.09 23.72 -14.57
CA VAL A 478 -25.85 22.68 -13.85
C VAL A 478 -25.33 22.46 -12.42
N ILE A 479 -24.01 22.45 -12.24
CA ILE A 479 -23.38 22.33 -10.90
C ILE A 479 -23.71 23.56 -10.06
N MET A 480 -23.66 24.75 -10.65
CA MET A 480 -24.01 25.98 -9.93
C MET A 480 -25.50 26.04 -9.55
N GLN A 481 -26.39 25.47 -10.36
CA GLN A 481 -27.80 25.29 -10.02
C GLN A 481 -27.98 24.32 -8.85
N LEU A 482 -27.23 23.21 -8.81
CA LEU A 482 -27.22 22.31 -7.65
C LEU A 482 -26.75 23.03 -6.39
N VAL A 483 -25.66 23.79 -6.45
CA VAL A 483 -25.14 24.57 -5.32
C VAL A 483 -26.17 25.56 -4.81
N THR A 484 -26.87 26.27 -5.69
CA THR A 484 -27.91 27.22 -5.27
C THR A 484 -29.09 26.53 -4.60
N VAL A 485 -29.56 25.39 -5.14
CA VAL A 485 -30.63 24.59 -4.51
C VAL A 485 -30.20 24.10 -3.13
N LEU A 486 -29.01 23.49 -3.02
CA LEU A 486 -28.50 22.94 -1.76
C LEU A 486 -28.21 24.04 -0.73
N SER A 487 -27.72 25.21 -1.16
CA SER A 487 -27.48 26.35 -0.24
C SER A 487 -28.75 26.93 0.39
N SER A 488 -29.91 26.67 -0.20
CA SER A 488 -31.20 27.16 0.30
C SER A 488 -31.84 26.24 1.34
N TRP A 489 -31.28 25.04 1.56
CA TRP A 489 -31.84 24.05 2.46
C TRP A 489 -31.53 24.37 3.93
N PRO A 490 -32.48 24.14 4.86
CA PRO A 490 -32.20 24.20 6.30
C PRO A 490 -31.16 23.16 6.70
N SER A 491 -30.23 23.53 7.59
CA SER A 491 -29.17 22.64 8.10
C SER A 491 -29.70 21.34 8.72
N ASP A 492 -30.92 21.36 9.27
CA ASP A 492 -31.54 20.19 9.92
C ASP A 492 -31.85 19.04 8.95
N ASN A 493 -31.91 19.33 7.64
CA ASN A 493 -32.17 18.35 6.59
C ASN A 493 -30.89 17.70 6.03
N LEU A 494 -29.71 18.11 6.48
CA LEU A 494 -28.43 17.58 6.02
C LEU A 494 -28.05 16.33 6.80
N LYS A 495 -28.74 15.23 6.51
CA LYS A 495 -28.53 13.93 7.18
C LYS A 495 -28.53 12.79 6.18
N GLY A 496 -27.86 11.69 6.56
CA GLY A 496 -27.79 10.47 5.78
C GLY A 496 -27.19 10.69 4.39
N PHE A 497 -27.87 10.18 3.36
CA PHE A 497 -27.41 10.21 1.98
C PHE A 497 -27.11 11.62 1.44
N MET A 498 -27.79 12.66 1.93
CA MET A 498 -27.54 14.03 1.49
C MET A 498 -26.12 14.50 1.84
N CYS A 499 -25.49 14.01 2.91
CA CYS A 499 -24.09 14.34 3.21
C CYS A 499 -23.13 13.81 2.13
N ILE A 500 -23.44 12.65 1.55
CA ILE A 500 -22.66 12.05 0.46
C ILE A 500 -22.83 12.88 -0.81
N VAL A 501 -24.06 13.34 -1.10
CA VAL A 501 -24.31 14.28 -2.21
C VAL A 501 -23.50 15.56 -2.02
N TYR A 502 -23.50 16.14 -0.81
CA TYR A 502 -22.70 17.33 -0.48
C TYR A 502 -21.22 17.10 -0.71
N ARG A 503 -20.69 15.96 -0.26
CA ARG A 503 -19.31 15.55 -0.51
C ARG A 503 -19.00 15.51 -2.01
N SER A 504 -19.79 14.79 -2.81
CA SER A 504 -19.57 14.63 -4.26
C SER A 504 -19.70 15.96 -5.02
N VAL A 505 -20.62 16.84 -4.62
CA VAL A 505 -20.72 18.21 -5.18
C VAL A 505 -19.48 19.03 -4.82
N ALA A 506 -19.04 18.99 -3.56
CA ALA A 506 -17.86 19.71 -3.11
C ALA A 506 -16.59 19.23 -3.82
N ASP A 507 -16.40 17.92 -3.97
CA ASP A 507 -15.27 17.34 -4.70
C ASP A 507 -15.22 17.87 -6.14
N VAL A 508 -16.36 17.92 -6.85
CA VAL A 508 -16.43 18.51 -8.20
C VAL A 508 -16.13 20.01 -8.18
N ILE A 509 -16.64 20.77 -7.21
CA ILE A 509 -16.32 22.20 -7.08
C ILE A 509 -14.81 22.42 -6.88
N GLY A 510 -14.20 21.62 -6.01
CA GLY A 510 -12.77 21.68 -5.75
C GLY A 510 -11.95 21.30 -6.98
N SER A 511 -12.27 20.19 -7.63
CA SER A 511 -11.50 19.69 -8.78
C SER A 511 -11.64 20.57 -10.03
N TYR A 512 -12.79 21.22 -10.23
CA TYR A 512 -13.04 22.11 -11.38
C TYR A 512 -13.09 23.60 -11.01
N SER A 513 -12.50 23.99 -9.86
CA SER A 513 -12.51 25.37 -9.35
C SER A 513 -12.07 26.41 -10.40
N LYS A 514 -11.00 26.12 -11.15
CA LYS A 514 -10.49 26.97 -12.24
C LYS A 514 -11.52 27.33 -13.31
N TRP A 515 -12.50 26.47 -13.55
CA TRP A 515 -13.54 26.69 -14.55
C TRP A 515 -14.85 27.16 -13.93
N ILE A 516 -15.13 26.78 -12.69
CA ILE A 516 -16.34 27.16 -11.96
C ILE A 516 -16.25 28.59 -11.43
N CYS A 517 -15.13 28.97 -10.82
CA CYS A 517 -14.94 30.28 -10.19
C CYS A 517 -15.14 31.46 -11.16
N PRO A 518 -14.64 31.44 -12.42
CA PRO A 518 -14.91 32.50 -13.40
C PRO A 518 -16.38 32.67 -13.78
N LEU A 519 -17.20 31.62 -13.65
CA LEU A 519 -18.64 31.66 -13.95
C LEU A 519 -19.46 32.31 -12.83
N GLN A 520 -18.86 32.52 -11.65
CA GLN A 520 -19.58 33.03 -10.48
C GLN A 520 -19.60 34.55 -10.44
N THR A 521 -20.82 35.10 -10.48
CA THR A 521 -21.05 36.53 -10.21
C THR A 521 -21.27 36.83 -8.72
N ASN A 522 -21.58 35.81 -7.90
CA ASN A 522 -21.81 35.95 -6.46
C ASN A 522 -21.31 34.69 -5.72
N ALA A 523 -20.32 34.84 -4.85
CA ALA A 523 -19.73 33.74 -4.08
C ALA A 523 -20.61 33.25 -2.92
N ARG A 524 -21.62 34.03 -2.50
CA ARG A 524 -22.40 33.76 -1.28
C ARG A 524 -23.06 32.37 -1.27
N PRO A 525 -23.76 31.89 -2.31
CA PRO A 525 -24.37 30.56 -2.30
C PRO A 525 -23.34 29.44 -2.13
N SER A 526 -22.18 29.54 -2.79
CA SER A 526 -21.09 28.57 -2.66
C SER A 526 -20.48 28.57 -1.26
N LEU A 527 -20.23 29.74 -0.67
CA LEU A 527 -19.73 29.84 0.69
C LEU A 527 -20.69 29.25 1.72
N LEU A 528 -22.00 29.52 1.58
CA LEU A 528 -23.02 28.95 2.48
C LEU A 528 -23.18 27.44 2.31
N PHE A 529 -23.13 26.95 1.06
CA PHE A 529 -23.14 25.52 0.76
C PHE A 529 -21.95 24.80 1.42
N LEU A 530 -20.73 25.30 1.21
CA LEU A 530 -19.52 24.73 1.79
C LEU A 530 -19.53 24.80 3.32
N ALA A 531 -20.00 25.90 3.91
CA ALA A 531 -20.14 26.04 5.36
C ALA A 531 -21.07 24.99 5.99
N ALA A 532 -22.19 24.72 5.33
CA ALA A 532 -23.13 23.69 5.77
C ALA A 532 -22.51 22.28 5.67
N GLY A 533 -21.74 22.01 4.61
CA GLY A 533 -21.06 20.72 4.45
C GLY A 533 -19.87 20.51 5.40
N ILE A 534 -19.09 21.55 5.71
CA ILE A 534 -17.98 21.48 6.70
C ILE A 534 -18.51 21.20 8.11
N SER A 535 -19.75 21.61 8.37
CA SER A 535 -20.40 21.38 9.65
C SER A 535 -20.72 19.90 9.95
N GLU A 536 -20.67 19.02 8.95
CA GLU A 536 -21.00 17.60 9.06
C GLU A 536 -19.78 16.70 8.79
N PRO A 537 -19.49 15.71 9.65
CA PRO A 537 -18.24 14.93 9.58
C PRO A 537 -17.96 14.24 8.23
N LEU A 538 -19.00 13.69 7.58
CA LEU A 538 -18.84 12.93 6.33
C LEU A 538 -18.45 13.77 5.12
N SER A 539 -18.89 15.02 5.08
CA SER A 539 -18.63 15.96 4.00
C SER A 539 -17.54 16.97 4.33
N SER A 540 -17.05 16.97 5.58
CA SER A 540 -16.17 18.00 6.12
C SER A 540 -14.88 18.17 5.30
N ASN A 541 -14.15 17.08 5.08
CA ASN A 541 -12.89 17.09 4.33
C ASN A 541 -13.08 17.62 2.89
N ALA A 542 -14.00 17.05 2.13
CA ALA A 542 -14.28 17.49 0.75
C ALA A 542 -14.70 18.96 0.67
N CYS A 543 -15.56 19.42 1.59
CA CYS A 543 -16.00 20.81 1.62
C CYS A 543 -14.89 21.78 2.06
N ALA A 544 -14.03 21.38 2.99
CA ALA A 544 -12.88 22.17 3.43
C ALA A 544 -11.86 22.33 2.29
N SER A 545 -11.52 21.23 1.60
CA SER A 545 -10.62 21.28 0.44
C SER A 545 -11.22 22.07 -0.73
N ALA A 546 -12.51 21.89 -1.00
CA ALA A 546 -13.21 22.67 -2.02
C ALA A 546 -13.25 24.17 -1.68
N LEU A 547 -13.44 24.54 -0.40
CA LEU A 547 -13.37 25.93 0.05
C LEU A 547 -11.97 26.51 -0.19
N ARG A 548 -10.91 25.76 0.10
CA ARG A 548 -9.53 26.19 -0.15
C ARG A 548 -9.29 26.45 -1.63
N LYS A 549 -9.55 25.47 -2.50
CA LYS A 549 -9.36 25.62 -3.96
C LYS A 549 -10.24 26.73 -4.55
N PHE A 550 -11.47 26.87 -4.06
CA PHE A 550 -12.36 27.96 -4.41
C PHE A 550 -11.74 29.33 -4.05
N CYS A 551 -11.23 29.48 -2.83
CA CYS A 551 -10.56 30.71 -2.40
C CYS A 551 -9.23 30.98 -3.13
N GLU A 552 -8.52 29.95 -3.58
CA GLU A 552 -7.28 30.08 -4.38
C GLU A 552 -7.57 30.65 -5.79
N ASP A 553 -8.64 30.20 -6.45
CA ASP A 553 -8.94 30.53 -7.86
C ASP A 553 -9.89 31.72 -8.06
N VAL A 554 -10.61 32.16 -7.02
CA VAL A 554 -11.52 33.32 -7.11
C VAL A 554 -10.73 34.63 -7.14
N SER A 555 -11.06 35.52 -8.08
CA SER A 555 -10.40 36.82 -8.17
C SER A 555 -10.60 37.65 -6.88
N ALA A 556 -9.59 38.39 -6.43
CA ALA A 556 -9.71 39.26 -5.26
C ALA A 556 -10.84 40.31 -5.39
N VAL A 557 -11.27 40.61 -6.63
CA VAL A 557 -12.33 41.58 -6.97
C VAL A 557 -13.74 41.05 -6.61
N THR A 558 -13.92 39.74 -6.46
CA THR A 558 -15.22 39.10 -6.17
C THR A 558 -15.57 39.00 -4.67
N PHE A 559 -14.62 39.28 -3.77
CA PHE A 559 -14.88 39.32 -2.33
C PHE A 559 -15.28 40.73 -1.89
N GLU A 560 -16.57 41.05 -2.01
CA GLU A 560 -17.15 42.19 -1.30
C GLU A 560 -16.96 42.05 0.23
N PRO A 561 -16.92 43.14 1.00
CA PRO A 561 -16.79 43.08 2.46
C PRO A 561 -17.81 42.16 3.15
N SER A 562 -19.00 42.04 2.57
CA SER A 562 -20.07 41.13 3.01
C SER A 562 -19.69 39.64 2.92
N ASN A 563 -18.88 39.24 1.93
CA ASN A 563 -18.40 37.87 1.77
C ASN A 563 -17.25 37.56 2.75
N LEU A 564 -16.44 38.56 3.11
CA LEU A 564 -15.41 38.43 4.15
C LEU A 564 -16.03 38.17 5.53
N ASP A 565 -17.13 38.88 5.85
CA ASP A 565 -17.86 38.63 7.10
C ASP A 565 -18.48 37.23 7.14
N ILE A 566 -18.94 36.70 6.01
CA ILE A 566 -19.42 35.31 5.91
C ILE A 566 -18.28 34.33 6.19
N LEU A 567 -17.10 34.50 5.57
CA LEU A 567 -15.94 33.64 5.84
C LEU A 567 -15.53 33.63 7.31
N MET A 568 -15.53 34.80 7.94
CA MET A 568 -15.22 34.89 9.36
C MET A 568 -16.31 34.29 10.25
N TRP A 569 -17.58 34.42 9.87
CA TRP A 569 -18.69 33.74 10.56
C TRP A 569 -18.57 32.21 10.45
N ILE A 570 -18.18 31.70 9.27
CA ILE A 570 -17.91 30.28 9.05
C ILE A 570 -16.81 29.82 10.00
N TRP A 571 -15.69 30.54 10.06
CA TRP A 571 -14.60 30.23 11.00
C TRP A 571 -15.07 30.17 12.46
N GLU A 572 -15.75 31.21 12.94
CA GLU A 572 -16.21 31.30 14.33
C GLU A 572 -17.21 30.18 14.71
N ALA A 573 -18.02 29.74 13.75
CA ALA A 573 -18.95 28.63 13.92
C ALA A 573 -18.23 27.28 13.98
N LEU A 574 -17.24 27.07 13.11
CA LEU A 574 -16.47 25.83 13.01
C LEU A 574 -15.49 25.65 14.17
N GLU A 575 -14.91 26.74 14.67
CA GLU A 575 -14.03 26.73 15.82
C GLU A 575 -14.71 26.12 17.06
N LYS A 576 -16.00 26.40 17.26
CA LYS A 576 -16.77 25.84 18.39
C LYS A 576 -17.00 24.34 18.29
N LYS A 577 -16.91 23.76 17.08
CA LYS A 577 -17.15 22.33 16.82
C LYS A 577 -15.90 21.47 16.89
N CYS A 578 -14.70 22.04 16.90
CA CYS A 578 -13.42 21.31 16.89
C CYS A 578 -13.33 20.25 15.78
N LEU A 579 -13.19 20.69 14.53
CA LEU A 579 -13.03 19.83 13.35
C LEU A 579 -11.84 18.85 13.46
N PRO A 580 -11.69 17.86 12.57
CA PRO A 580 -10.41 17.20 12.37
C PRO A 580 -9.30 18.22 12.03
N LEU A 581 -8.04 17.94 12.41
CA LEU A 581 -6.94 18.89 12.20
C LEU A 581 -6.74 19.21 10.72
N GLU A 582 -6.78 18.21 9.83
CA GLU A 582 -6.60 18.38 8.38
C GLU A 582 -7.65 19.35 7.77
N ASP A 583 -8.93 19.13 8.08
CA ASP A 583 -10.02 20.00 7.63
C ASP A 583 -9.87 21.43 8.15
N GLU A 584 -9.43 21.57 9.40
CA GLU A 584 -9.13 22.87 9.99
C GLU A 584 -7.95 23.56 9.30
N GLU A 585 -6.90 22.82 8.92
CA GLU A 585 -5.77 23.38 8.17
C GLU A 585 -6.21 23.92 6.80
N GLU A 586 -7.10 23.21 6.10
CA GLU A 586 -7.65 23.62 4.79
C GLU A 586 -8.54 24.87 4.90
N VAL A 587 -9.43 24.95 5.90
CA VAL A 587 -10.29 26.13 6.12
C VAL A 587 -9.46 27.36 6.49
N VAL A 588 -8.49 27.21 7.40
CA VAL A 588 -7.61 28.33 7.80
C VAL A 588 -6.77 28.79 6.61
N SER A 589 -6.29 27.86 5.78
CA SER A 589 -5.58 28.17 4.54
C SER A 589 -6.44 28.99 3.60
N ALA A 590 -7.68 28.55 3.36
CA ALA A 590 -8.64 29.23 2.49
C ALA A 590 -8.87 30.69 2.92
N ILE A 591 -9.13 30.91 4.22
CA ILE A 591 -9.38 32.24 4.77
C ILE A 591 -8.10 33.08 4.71
N SER A 592 -6.94 32.51 5.05
CA SER A 592 -5.66 33.23 5.05
C SER A 592 -5.29 33.74 3.66
N LEU A 593 -5.54 32.95 2.61
CA LEU A 593 -5.32 33.34 1.22
C LEU A 593 -6.18 34.54 0.80
N VAL A 594 -7.49 34.49 1.10
CA VAL A 594 -8.40 35.60 0.81
C VAL A 594 -7.97 36.85 1.57
N LEU A 595 -7.68 36.72 2.88
CA LEU A 595 -7.21 37.83 3.70
C LEU A 595 -5.88 38.39 3.20
N GLY A 596 -4.96 37.57 2.68
CA GLY A 596 -3.71 37.99 2.07
C GLY A 596 -3.90 38.91 0.85
N SER A 597 -4.98 38.70 0.09
CA SER A 597 -5.31 39.45 -1.13
C SER A 597 -6.05 40.79 -0.89
N VAL A 598 -6.46 41.07 0.35
CA VAL A 598 -7.18 42.31 0.70
C VAL A 598 -6.29 43.54 0.52
N SER A 599 -6.80 44.55 -0.19
CA SER A 599 -6.07 45.79 -0.46
C SER A 599 -5.99 46.75 0.74
N ASP A 600 -7.03 46.80 1.58
CA ASP A 600 -7.08 47.65 2.77
C ASP A 600 -6.30 46.99 3.93
N LYS A 601 -5.16 47.59 4.29
CA LYS A 601 -4.26 47.07 5.34
C LYS A 601 -4.84 47.15 6.74
N GLU A 602 -5.70 48.12 7.03
CA GLU A 602 -6.34 48.25 8.35
C GLU A 602 -7.40 47.16 8.52
N LEU A 603 -8.23 46.98 7.50
CA LEU A 603 -9.23 45.90 7.46
C LEU A 603 -8.56 44.52 7.52
N GLN A 604 -7.48 44.32 6.75
CA GLN A 604 -6.69 43.09 6.76
C GLN A 604 -6.15 42.76 8.17
N ASN A 605 -5.58 43.75 8.87
CA ASN A 605 -5.09 43.57 10.24
C ASN A 605 -6.20 43.22 11.23
N ASN A 606 -7.35 43.89 11.14
CA ASN A 606 -8.50 43.62 12.01
C ASN A 606 -9.04 42.19 11.80
N LEU A 607 -9.14 41.74 10.55
CA LEU A 607 -9.60 40.39 10.22
C LEU A 607 -8.61 39.30 10.64
N LEU A 608 -7.30 39.51 10.44
CA LEU A 608 -6.26 38.61 10.92
C LEU A 608 -6.24 38.50 12.45
N SER A 609 -6.41 39.64 13.14
CA SER A 609 -6.53 39.66 14.61
C SER A 609 -7.77 38.89 15.08
N ARG A 610 -8.89 39.03 14.38
CA ARG A 610 -10.13 38.29 14.66
C ARG A 610 -9.96 36.78 14.44
N LEU A 611 -9.32 36.34 13.35
CA LEU A 611 -9.02 34.93 13.05
C LEU A 611 -8.16 34.27 14.14
N LEU A 612 -7.15 35.00 14.64
CA LEU A 612 -6.20 34.48 15.63
C LEU A 612 -6.59 34.75 17.09
N SER A 613 -7.68 35.50 17.34
CA SER A 613 -8.06 35.98 18.68
C SER A 613 -8.18 34.86 19.71
N SER A 614 -8.91 33.81 19.39
CA SER A 614 -9.09 32.61 20.20
C SER A 614 -7.79 31.83 20.43
N SER A 615 -6.90 31.84 19.44
CA SER A 615 -5.60 31.19 19.49
C SER A 615 -4.68 31.94 20.46
N TYR A 616 -4.71 33.27 20.44
CA TYR A 616 -4.01 34.10 21.41
C TYR A 616 -4.55 33.91 22.82
N GLU A 617 -5.87 33.81 23.00
CA GLU A 617 -6.49 33.58 24.31
C GLU A 617 -6.13 32.21 24.88
N ALA A 618 -6.15 31.15 24.05
CA ALA A 618 -5.81 29.79 24.48
C ALA A 618 -4.35 29.67 24.96
N ILE A 619 -3.41 30.24 24.21
CA ILE A 619 -1.99 30.24 24.59
C ILE A 619 -1.75 31.19 25.77
N GLY A 620 -2.44 32.34 25.80
CA GLY A 620 -2.40 33.29 26.91
C GLY A 620 -2.77 32.65 28.24
N LYS A 621 -3.86 31.87 28.29
CA LYS A 621 -4.30 31.11 29.48
C LYS A 621 -3.21 30.16 29.99
N LEU A 622 -2.52 29.44 29.11
CA LEU A 622 -1.39 28.58 29.51
C LEU A 622 -0.23 29.38 30.12
N ILE A 623 0.11 30.52 29.52
CA ILE A 623 1.22 31.35 29.99
C ILE A 623 0.91 32.01 31.34
N GLU A 624 -0.32 32.47 31.55
CA GLU A 624 -0.76 33.16 32.78
C GLU A 624 -0.89 32.20 33.97
N ASP A 625 -1.43 31.00 33.74
CA ASP A 625 -1.60 29.98 34.79
C ASP A 625 -0.29 29.26 35.16
N ASN A 626 0.79 29.44 34.42
CA ASN A 626 2.11 28.90 34.79
C ASN A 626 2.60 29.43 36.16
N ASN A 627 2.03 30.55 36.65
CA ASN A 627 2.28 31.10 37.98
C ASN A 627 1.42 30.44 39.09
N ASN A 628 0.32 29.78 38.74
CA ASN A 628 -0.64 29.17 39.65
C ASN A 628 -0.75 27.66 39.35
N ARG A 629 -0.17 26.80 40.19
CA ARG A 629 -0.20 25.32 40.05
C ARG A 629 -1.62 24.68 40.07
N SER A 630 -2.69 25.45 39.91
CA SER A 630 -4.09 25.04 39.95
C SER A 630 -4.52 24.25 38.72
N LEU A 631 -4.08 24.60 37.50
CA LEU A 631 -4.54 23.93 36.26
C LEU A 631 -4.10 22.45 36.18
N ARG A 632 -2.86 22.13 36.58
CA ARG A 632 -2.36 20.75 36.61
C ARG A 632 -3.11 19.85 37.60
N GLN A 633 -3.88 20.40 38.55
CA GLN A 633 -4.68 19.63 39.51
C GLN A 633 -5.95 19.05 38.87
N ASN A 634 -6.38 19.56 37.72
CA ASN A 634 -7.49 19.00 36.94
C ASN A 634 -6.99 18.54 35.55
N PRO A 635 -6.62 17.25 35.41
CA PRO A 635 -6.05 16.71 34.17
C PRO A 635 -6.93 16.90 32.94
N ALA A 636 -8.27 16.85 33.09
CA ALA A 636 -9.20 17.00 31.97
C ALA A 636 -9.24 18.44 31.44
N ALA A 637 -9.34 19.42 32.34
CA ALA A 637 -9.31 20.83 31.96
C ALA A 637 -7.95 21.22 31.36
N TYR A 638 -6.85 20.70 31.93
CA TYR A 638 -5.52 20.95 31.43
C TYR A 638 -5.28 20.36 30.02
N SER A 639 -5.74 19.12 29.78
CA SER A 639 -5.65 18.49 28.44
C SER A 639 -6.45 19.27 27.38
N GLN A 640 -7.63 19.79 27.75
CA GLN A 640 -8.45 20.60 26.86
C GLN A 640 -7.78 21.92 26.51
N VAL A 641 -7.21 22.64 27.48
CA VAL A 641 -6.48 23.89 27.24
C VAL A 641 -5.21 23.65 26.40
N LEU A 642 -4.48 22.57 26.66
CA LEU A 642 -3.34 22.15 25.84
C LEU A 642 -3.75 21.91 24.38
N SER A 643 -4.85 21.17 24.16
CA SER A 643 -5.37 20.90 22.82
C SER A 643 -5.69 22.20 22.07
N PHE A 644 -6.41 23.14 22.70
CA PHE A 644 -6.72 24.43 22.09
C PHE A 644 -5.47 25.27 21.78
N ALA A 645 -4.47 25.26 22.66
CA ALA A 645 -3.22 25.97 22.41
C ALA A 645 -2.39 25.35 21.28
N THR A 646 -2.30 24.01 21.23
CA THR A 646 -1.67 23.27 20.13
C THR A 646 -2.32 23.63 18.79
N ARG A 647 -3.66 23.58 18.72
CA ARG A 647 -4.42 24.01 17.52
C ARG A 647 -4.17 25.47 17.19
N GLY A 648 -4.16 26.34 18.19
CA GLY A 648 -3.83 27.76 18.06
C GLY A 648 -2.49 28.01 17.37
N LEU A 649 -1.46 27.25 17.75
CA LEU A 649 -0.13 27.34 17.13
C LEU A 649 -0.14 26.83 15.69
N HIS A 650 -0.82 25.72 15.39
CA HIS A 650 -0.99 25.24 14.01
C HIS A 650 -1.64 26.30 13.12
N ARG A 651 -2.73 26.92 13.58
CA ARG A 651 -3.41 28.01 12.86
C ARG A 651 -2.47 29.18 12.57
N MET A 652 -1.70 29.63 13.56
CA MET A 652 -0.73 30.71 13.38
C MET A 652 0.31 30.35 12.32
N GLY A 653 0.84 29.13 12.35
CA GLY A 653 1.79 28.64 11.34
C GLY A 653 1.23 28.71 9.92
N ILE A 654 -0.02 28.30 9.73
CA ILE A 654 -0.71 28.32 8.42
C ILE A 654 -0.97 29.75 7.94
N VAL A 655 -1.39 30.64 8.85
CA VAL A 655 -1.55 32.07 8.53
C VAL A 655 -0.23 32.65 8.02
N PHE A 656 0.91 32.31 8.66
CA PHE A 656 2.22 32.75 8.17
C PHE A 656 2.57 32.21 6.78
N SER A 657 2.29 30.93 6.49
CA SER A 657 2.66 30.35 5.18
C SER A 657 1.94 31.02 4.00
N HIS A 658 0.70 31.48 4.19
CA HIS A 658 -0.11 32.07 3.12
C HIS A 658 -0.02 33.60 3.03
N LEU A 659 0.45 34.28 4.07
CA LEU A 659 0.67 35.73 4.04
C LEU A 659 2.01 36.13 3.41
N ALA A 660 2.88 35.19 3.07
CA ALA A 660 4.23 35.45 2.54
C ALA A 660 4.20 36.40 1.33
N MET A 661 4.97 37.49 1.41
CA MET A 661 5.05 38.49 0.34
C MET A 661 5.90 37.98 -0.83
N PRO A 662 5.54 38.31 -2.09
CA PRO A 662 6.51 38.28 -3.18
C PRO A 662 7.66 39.25 -2.84
N ILE A 663 8.88 38.89 -3.25
CA ILE A 663 10.20 39.50 -2.92
C ILE A 663 10.36 40.99 -3.34
N LEU A 664 9.28 41.71 -3.65
CA LEU A 664 9.32 43.12 -4.04
C LEU A 664 9.50 44.02 -2.81
N TYR A 665 10.68 44.62 -2.76
CA TYR A 665 11.10 45.75 -1.93
C TYR A 665 9.99 46.82 -1.81
N GLU A 666 9.29 46.84 -0.68
CA GLU A 666 8.80 48.08 -0.08
C GLU A 666 8.65 47.89 1.43
N ALA A 667 9.68 48.34 2.15
CA ALA A 667 9.69 48.42 3.60
C ALA A 667 8.74 49.52 4.07
N SER A 668 7.43 49.23 4.08
CA SER A 668 6.46 50.02 4.84
C SER A 668 6.21 49.36 6.20
N THR A 669 6.16 50.17 7.25
CA THR A 669 5.91 49.77 8.64
C THR A 669 4.50 49.22 8.89
N ASP A 670 3.64 49.25 7.87
CA ASP A 670 2.22 48.84 7.91
C ASP A 670 1.99 47.44 7.33
N ASN A 671 3.05 46.63 7.20
CA ASN A 671 2.93 45.25 6.74
C ASN A 671 2.17 44.41 7.79
N PRO A 672 1.05 43.76 7.42
CA PRO A 672 0.22 42.97 8.32
C PRO A 672 0.96 41.82 9.01
N ILE A 673 1.95 41.23 8.32
CA ILE A 673 2.78 40.15 8.87
C ILE A 673 3.57 40.65 10.09
N ILE A 674 4.09 41.88 10.04
CA ILE A 674 4.86 42.47 11.13
C ILE A 674 3.97 42.65 12.37
N ALA A 675 2.71 43.05 12.20
CA ALA A 675 1.76 43.18 13.30
C ALA A 675 1.51 41.82 13.98
N VAL A 676 1.35 40.75 13.21
CA VAL A 676 1.18 39.38 13.72
C VAL A 676 2.45 38.88 14.42
N ILE A 677 3.64 39.08 13.83
CA ILE A 677 4.94 38.69 14.44
C ILE A 677 5.17 39.39 15.79
N ARG A 678 4.81 40.68 15.90
CA ARG A 678 4.96 41.46 17.14
C ARG A 678 4.19 40.86 18.32
N VAL A 679 3.07 40.20 18.07
CA VAL A 679 2.28 39.49 19.10
C VAL A 679 2.78 38.05 19.27
N PHE A 680 3.07 37.37 18.15
CA PHE A 680 3.46 35.96 18.12
C PHE A 680 4.77 35.67 18.86
N TRP A 681 5.86 36.40 18.55
CA TRP A 681 7.17 36.07 19.12
C TRP A 681 7.21 36.19 20.65
N PRO A 682 6.76 37.31 21.28
CA PRO A 682 6.79 37.42 22.74
C PRO A 682 5.94 36.36 23.44
N MET A 683 4.84 35.92 22.82
CA MET A 683 4.01 34.84 23.30
C MET A 683 4.76 33.49 23.24
N LEU A 684 5.35 33.19 22.09
CA LEU A 684 6.10 31.96 21.88
C LEU A 684 7.37 31.89 22.77
N GLU A 685 8.08 33.01 22.95
CA GLU A 685 9.25 33.11 23.85
C GLU A 685 8.88 32.79 25.30
N LYS A 686 7.72 33.26 25.78
CA LYS A 686 7.20 32.91 27.11
C LYS A 686 6.79 31.43 27.18
N LEU A 687 6.17 30.91 26.12
CA LEU A 687 5.74 29.52 26.05
C LEU A 687 6.93 28.55 26.08
N PHE A 688 8.00 28.82 25.33
CA PHE A 688 9.24 28.03 25.36
C PHE A 688 9.97 28.05 26.71
N ARG A 689 9.64 29.00 27.60
CA ARG A 689 10.17 29.04 28.98
C ARG A 689 9.27 28.35 29.99
N SER A 690 8.11 27.83 29.56
CA SER A 690 7.14 27.19 30.44
C SER A 690 7.41 25.69 30.62
N GLU A 691 6.98 25.13 31.75
CA GLU A 691 7.03 23.68 31.98
C GLU A 691 6.05 22.90 31.08
N HIS A 692 5.17 23.59 30.35
CA HIS A 692 4.20 22.97 29.44
C HIS A 692 4.86 22.37 28.18
N MET A 693 6.09 22.78 27.86
CA MET A 693 6.90 22.23 26.76
C MET A 693 7.32 20.76 26.97
N GLU A 694 7.07 20.18 28.15
CA GLU A 694 7.19 18.74 28.35
C GLU A 694 6.20 17.94 27.46
N ASN A 695 5.09 18.56 27.02
CA ASN A 695 4.18 17.93 26.08
C ASN A 695 4.74 17.96 24.65
N SER A 696 4.97 16.78 24.07
CA SER A 696 5.51 16.62 22.70
C SER A 696 4.62 17.27 21.62
N SER A 697 3.29 17.15 21.71
CA SER A 697 2.37 17.73 20.72
C SER A 697 2.42 19.27 20.72
N LEU A 698 2.50 19.88 21.90
CA LEU A 698 2.61 21.33 22.04
C LEU A 698 3.99 21.84 21.57
N SER A 699 5.06 21.14 21.92
CA SER A 699 6.42 21.43 21.44
C SER A 699 6.50 21.37 19.92
N THR A 700 5.91 20.34 19.32
CA THR A 700 5.87 20.13 17.86
C THR A 700 5.09 21.23 17.16
N ALA A 701 3.92 21.62 17.68
CA ALA A 701 3.11 22.70 17.13
C ALA A 701 3.82 24.06 17.23
N ALA A 702 4.47 24.35 18.36
CA ALA A 702 5.26 25.58 18.56
C ALA A 702 6.43 25.67 17.57
N CYS A 703 7.16 24.56 17.42
CA CYS A 703 8.28 24.40 16.48
C CYS A 703 7.84 24.54 15.01
N ARG A 704 6.73 23.89 14.62
CA ARG A 704 6.16 23.98 13.27
C ARG A 704 5.69 25.41 12.96
N ALA A 705 4.99 26.05 13.89
CA ALA A 705 4.53 27.44 13.73
C ALA A 705 5.70 28.41 13.55
N LEU A 706 6.77 28.26 14.34
CA LEU A 706 7.99 29.06 14.20
C LEU A 706 8.70 28.81 12.87
N SER A 707 8.80 27.54 12.44
CA SER A 707 9.42 27.18 11.16
C SER A 707 8.71 27.86 9.99
N LEU A 708 7.37 27.79 9.94
CA LEU A 708 6.56 28.43 8.90
C LEU A 708 6.65 29.97 8.96
N ALA A 709 6.70 30.56 10.16
CA ALA A 709 6.92 31.99 10.33
C ALA A 709 8.29 32.44 9.78
N ILE A 710 9.35 31.66 10.04
CA ILE A 710 10.70 31.99 9.58
C ILE A 710 10.82 31.84 8.06
N GLN A 711 10.30 30.77 7.47
CA GLN A 711 10.32 30.56 6.01
C GLN A 711 9.55 31.65 5.25
N SER A 712 8.43 32.12 5.80
CA SER A 712 7.61 33.17 5.16
C SER A 712 8.15 34.59 5.36
N SER A 713 8.87 34.86 6.45
CA SER A 713 9.18 36.22 6.89
C SER A 713 10.58 36.38 7.52
N GLY A 714 11.54 35.59 7.08
CA GLY A 714 12.88 35.48 7.68
C GLY A 714 13.59 36.80 7.95
N GLN A 715 13.50 37.79 7.04
CA GLN A 715 14.11 39.12 7.25
C GLN A 715 13.70 39.80 8.57
N HIS A 716 12.48 39.54 9.06
CA HIS A 716 11.96 40.13 10.30
C HIS A 716 12.41 39.37 11.57
N PHE A 717 12.95 38.15 11.44
CA PHE A 717 13.43 37.32 12.54
C PHE A 717 14.94 37.42 12.78
N GLU A 718 15.69 38.11 11.91
CA GLU A 718 17.15 38.22 11.99
C GLU A 718 17.66 38.71 13.36
N MET A 719 17.08 39.79 13.89
CA MET A 719 17.46 40.33 15.21
C MET A 719 17.04 39.42 16.38
N LEU A 720 16.14 38.46 16.15
CA LEU A 720 15.65 37.51 17.15
C LEU A 720 16.40 36.17 17.11
N LEU A 721 17.23 35.94 16.09
CA LEU A 721 17.95 34.70 15.84
C LEU A 721 18.74 34.18 17.05
N PRO A 722 19.51 35.01 17.80
CA PRO A 722 20.19 34.56 19.01
C PRO A 722 19.23 33.99 20.06
N LYS A 723 18.08 34.63 20.26
CA LYS A 723 17.08 34.17 21.22
C LYS A 723 16.40 32.88 20.75
N ILE A 724 16.10 32.76 19.46
CA ILE A 724 15.47 31.58 18.86
C ILE A 724 16.34 30.35 19.08
N LEU A 725 17.60 30.39 18.64
CA LEU A 725 18.50 29.24 18.74
C LEU A 725 18.83 28.88 20.20
N ASP A 726 18.90 29.88 21.08
CA ASP A 726 19.06 29.65 22.52
C ASP A 726 17.84 28.94 23.13
N CYS A 727 16.61 29.34 22.75
CA CYS A 727 15.39 28.67 23.20
C CYS A 727 15.30 27.23 22.68
N LEU A 728 15.58 26.99 21.39
CA LEU A 728 15.53 25.66 20.78
C LEU A 728 16.56 24.71 21.40
N SER A 729 17.80 25.16 21.55
CA SER A 729 18.86 24.33 22.15
C SER A 729 18.63 24.06 23.63
N THR A 730 18.16 25.05 24.40
CA THR A 730 17.86 24.86 25.83
C THR A 730 16.70 23.89 26.03
N ASN A 731 15.61 24.02 25.26
CA ASN A 731 14.46 23.13 25.37
C ASN A 731 14.80 21.69 24.95
N PHE A 732 15.61 21.49 23.91
CA PHE A 732 16.06 20.14 23.55
C PHE A 732 16.92 19.49 24.63
N LEU A 733 17.78 20.25 25.31
CA LEU A 733 18.57 19.72 26.44
C LEU A 733 17.67 19.28 27.61
N SER A 734 16.56 19.98 27.84
CA SER A 734 15.54 19.62 28.84
C SER A 734 14.65 18.45 28.40
N PHE A 735 14.31 18.37 27.10
CA PHE A 735 13.36 17.39 26.53
C PHE A 735 14.00 16.66 25.34
N GLN A 736 14.89 15.73 25.64
CA GLN A 736 15.80 15.11 24.66
C GLN A 736 15.16 14.15 23.66
N SER A 737 13.90 13.76 23.88
CA SER A 737 13.08 12.96 22.96
C SER A 737 12.34 13.83 21.93
N HIS A 738 12.33 15.16 22.07
CA HIS A 738 11.57 16.04 21.17
C HIS A 738 12.44 16.50 20.00
N GLU A 739 12.40 15.76 18.89
CA GLU A 739 13.19 16.02 17.70
C GLU A 739 12.76 17.29 16.92
N CYS A 740 11.55 17.81 17.21
CA CYS A 740 11.00 19.02 16.60
C CYS A 740 11.89 20.26 16.78
N TYR A 741 12.65 20.35 17.88
CA TYR A 741 13.59 21.44 18.14
C TYR A 741 14.77 21.43 17.16
N ILE A 742 15.30 20.23 16.86
CA ILE A 742 16.38 20.04 15.88
C ILE A 742 15.88 20.32 14.45
N ARG A 743 14.67 19.84 14.12
CA ARG A 743 14.04 20.13 12.80
C ARG A 743 13.86 21.64 12.60
N THR A 744 13.37 22.36 13.59
CA THR A 744 13.21 23.83 13.53
C THR A 744 14.54 24.56 13.41
N ALA A 745 15.56 24.12 14.15
CA ALA A 745 16.90 24.68 14.01
C ALA A 745 17.50 24.45 12.62
N SER A 746 17.12 23.37 11.93
CA SER A 746 17.51 23.12 10.53
C SER A 746 16.95 24.20 9.61
N VAL A 747 15.65 24.51 9.75
CA VAL A 747 14.98 25.58 8.98
C VAL A 747 15.64 26.94 9.23
N VAL A 748 15.99 27.25 10.48
CA VAL A 748 16.72 28.48 10.82
C VAL A 748 18.05 28.57 10.09
N ILE A 749 18.80 27.46 10.02
CA ILE A 749 20.11 27.43 9.35
C ILE A 749 19.96 27.44 7.83
N GLU A 750 18.91 26.82 7.29
CA GLU A 750 18.60 26.89 5.86
C GLU A 750 18.33 28.33 5.41
N GLU A 751 17.52 29.07 6.18
CA GLU A 751 17.16 30.46 5.87
C GLU A 751 18.31 31.45 6.11
N PHE A 752 19.04 31.34 7.23
CA PHE A 752 20.04 32.34 7.64
C PHE A 752 21.50 31.87 7.56
N GLY A 753 21.77 30.64 7.12
CA GLY A 753 23.10 30.03 7.14
C GLY A 753 24.13 30.82 6.32
N HIS A 754 23.69 31.45 5.23
CA HIS A 754 24.52 32.31 4.38
C HIS A 754 25.08 33.57 5.08
N LYS A 755 24.58 33.92 6.28
CA LYS A 755 25.04 35.08 7.04
C LYS A 755 26.20 34.73 7.97
N GLU A 756 27.41 35.05 7.53
CA GLU A 756 28.66 34.73 8.25
C GLU A 756 28.73 35.33 9.66
N GLU A 757 28.06 36.46 9.89
CA GLU A 757 28.02 37.18 11.17
C GLU A 757 27.53 36.30 12.34
N TYR A 758 26.60 35.38 12.06
CA TYR A 758 26.03 34.46 13.04
C TYR A 758 26.75 33.11 13.10
N GLY A 759 27.86 32.93 12.37
CA GLY A 759 28.64 31.69 12.36
C GLY A 759 28.98 31.13 13.75
N PRO A 760 29.49 31.94 14.71
CA PRO A 760 29.77 31.47 16.07
C PRO A 760 28.51 30.96 16.81
N LEU A 761 27.36 31.57 16.56
CA LEU A 761 26.08 31.20 17.19
C LEU A 761 25.60 29.84 16.66
N TYR A 762 25.65 29.62 15.34
CA TYR A 762 25.31 28.33 14.73
C TYR A 762 26.21 27.21 15.26
N MET A 763 27.53 27.47 15.33
CA MET A 763 28.49 26.52 15.90
C MET A 763 28.16 26.16 17.35
N SER A 764 27.85 27.16 18.17
CA SER A 764 27.49 26.92 19.58
C SER A 764 26.20 26.10 19.72
N THR A 765 25.23 26.29 18.83
CA THR A 765 23.96 25.56 18.82
C THR A 765 24.18 24.11 18.39
N PHE A 766 24.97 23.91 17.34
CA PHE A 766 25.34 22.58 16.86
C PHE A 766 26.04 21.76 17.95
N GLU A 767 26.99 22.37 18.67
CA GLU A 767 27.68 21.72 19.78
C GLU A 767 26.72 21.32 20.90
N ARG A 768 25.76 22.19 21.27
CA ARG A 768 24.75 21.87 22.29
C ARG A 768 23.89 20.67 21.90
N PHE A 769 23.42 20.59 20.65
CA PHE A 769 22.64 19.43 20.19
C PHE A 769 23.47 18.15 20.15
N THR A 770 24.71 18.24 19.63
CA THR A 770 25.61 17.09 19.52
C THR A 770 25.98 16.53 20.90
N GLN A 771 26.12 17.38 21.91
CA GLN A 771 26.48 16.99 23.27
C GLN A 771 25.30 16.47 24.10
N ALA A 772 24.06 16.54 23.58
CA ALA A 772 22.90 15.99 24.27
C ALA A 772 23.03 14.46 24.39
N SER A 773 22.59 13.90 25.53
CA SER A 773 22.76 12.46 25.79
C SER A 773 22.01 11.57 24.79
N SER A 774 20.82 11.98 24.33
CA SER A 774 20.07 11.23 23.30
C SER A 774 20.83 11.13 21.98
N VAL A 775 21.42 12.23 21.50
CA VAL A 775 22.21 12.27 20.26
C VAL A 775 23.53 11.51 20.42
N MET A 776 24.21 11.66 21.56
CA MET A 776 25.44 10.90 21.86
C MET A 776 25.19 9.39 21.95
N ALA A 777 23.98 8.96 22.29
CA ALA A 777 23.58 7.55 22.37
C ALA A 777 23.31 6.91 20.99
N LEU A 778 23.22 7.69 19.91
CA LEU A 778 23.04 7.21 18.51
C LEU A 778 24.30 6.50 17.94
N ASN A 779 25.14 5.93 18.81
CA ASN A 779 26.37 5.22 18.47
C ASN A 779 26.19 3.69 18.44
N SER A 780 24.98 3.19 18.69
CA SER A 780 24.64 1.76 18.66
C SER A 780 23.40 1.50 17.80
N SER A 781 23.36 0.36 17.10
CA SER A 781 22.26 0.04 16.18
C SER A 781 20.93 -0.08 16.92
N TYR A 782 20.94 -0.64 18.13
CA TYR A 782 19.74 -0.79 18.96
C TYR A 782 19.07 0.55 19.31
N VAL A 783 19.86 1.59 19.62
CA VAL A 783 19.29 2.92 19.95
C VAL A 783 18.75 3.61 18.70
N CYS A 784 19.41 3.44 17.54
CA CYS A 784 18.90 3.93 16.27
C CYS A 784 17.55 3.29 15.89
N ASP A 785 17.34 2.01 16.25
CA ASP A 785 16.07 1.32 15.99
C ASP A 785 14.93 1.81 16.91
N GLN A 786 15.26 2.27 18.13
CA GLN A 786 14.27 2.75 19.11
C GLN A 786 13.83 4.19 18.84
N GLU A 787 14.70 5.03 18.26
CA GLU A 787 14.48 6.48 18.06
C GLU A 787 14.73 6.92 16.60
N PRO A 788 13.98 6.40 15.62
CA PRO A 788 14.23 6.66 14.19
C PRO A 788 14.02 8.13 13.80
N ASP A 789 13.03 8.81 14.38
CA ASP A 789 12.70 10.20 14.06
C ASP A 789 13.81 11.17 14.50
N LEU A 790 14.45 10.89 15.64
CA LEU A 790 15.58 11.66 16.14
C LEU A 790 16.81 11.49 15.25
N VAL A 791 17.07 10.27 14.76
CA VAL A 791 18.14 9.99 13.81
C VAL A 791 17.93 10.79 12.53
N GLU A 792 16.72 10.75 11.96
CA GLU A 792 16.39 11.53 10.76
C GLU A 792 16.54 13.04 10.99
N ALA A 793 16.00 13.57 12.08
CA ALA A 793 16.08 14.99 12.40
C ALA A 793 17.53 15.48 12.56
N TYR A 794 18.36 14.76 13.33
CA TYR A 794 19.75 15.13 13.56
C TYR A 794 20.60 15.01 12.30
N THR A 795 20.38 13.98 11.49
CA THR A 795 21.11 13.79 10.23
C THR A 795 20.78 14.88 9.21
N ASN A 796 19.50 15.24 9.07
CA ASN A 796 19.06 16.36 8.23
C ASN A 796 19.60 17.71 8.73
N PHE A 797 19.59 17.95 10.04
CA PHE A 797 20.18 19.14 10.65
C PHE A 797 21.67 19.26 10.34
N ALA A 798 22.43 18.19 10.56
CA ALA A 798 23.86 18.17 10.30
C ALA A 798 24.18 18.37 8.81
N LEU A 799 23.38 17.79 7.90
CA LEU A 799 23.53 18.02 6.46
C LEU A 799 23.26 19.48 6.09
N THR A 800 22.21 20.07 6.63
CA THR A 800 21.84 21.48 6.40
C THR A 800 22.91 22.41 6.96
N PHE A 801 23.44 22.11 8.14
CA PHE A 801 24.56 22.81 8.75
C PHE A 801 25.80 22.82 7.87
N VAL A 802 26.15 21.66 7.30
CA VAL A 802 27.27 21.54 6.36
C VAL A 802 26.99 22.37 5.11
N ARG A 803 25.79 22.33 4.54
CA ARG A 803 25.46 23.19 3.37
C ARG A 803 25.55 24.69 3.67
N GLY A 804 25.14 25.10 4.86
CA GLY A 804 25.06 26.51 5.26
C GLY A 804 26.34 27.12 5.86
N SER A 805 27.32 26.32 6.31
CA SER A 805 28.52 26.84 7.00
C SER A 805 29.79 26.76 6.14
N HIS A 806 30.47 27.89 5.98
CA HIS A 806 31.77 28.00 5.28
C HIS A 806 32.99 27.57 6.12
N LYS A 807 32.82 27.22 7.42
CA LYS A 807 33.94 26.91 8.33
C LYS A 807 34.14 25.39 8.52
N VAL A 808 35.20 24.87 7.90
CA VAL A 808 35.46 23.44 7.63
C VAL A 808 36.04 22.65 8.82
N GLN A 809 36.73 23.30 9.76
CA GLN A 809 37.58 22.63 10.77
C GLN A 809 36.85 21.69 11.74
N LYS A 810 35.53 21.82 11.91
CA LYS A 810 34.70 20.92 12.73
C LYS A 810 33.73 20.05 11.92
N CYS A 811 33.66 20.23 10.60
CA CYS A 811 32.86 19.38 9.71
C CYS A 811 33.37 17.93 9.70
N THR A 812 34.66 17.68 9.95
CA THR A 812 35.26 16.34 10.03
C THR A 812 34.69 15.47 11.16
N THR A 813 34.44 16.03 12.35
CA THR A 813 33.79 15.32 13.47
C THR A 813 32.31 15.03 13.19
N ILE A 814 31.64 15.95 12.49
CA ILE A 814 30.23 15.81 12.06
C ILE A 814 30.10 14.70 11.01
N LEU A 815 30.99 14.71 10.01
CA LEU A 815 31.08 13.70 8.96
C LEU A 815 31.43 12.32 9.54
N GLN A 816 32.23 12.24 10.60
CA GLN A 816 32.53 10.99 11.30
C GLN A 816 31.30 10.41 12.03
N GLN A 817 30.52 11.25 12.72
CA GLN A 817 29.29 10.80 13.39
C GLN A 817 28.20 10.41 12.40
N LEU A 818 28.00 11.18 11.32
CA LEU A 818 27.06 10.85 10.24
C LEU A 818 27.45 9.54 9.54
N ALA A 819 28.73 9.31 9.27
CA ALA A 819 29.22 8.05 8.71
C ALA A 819 29.00 6.87 9.66
N ALA A 820 29.13 7.06 10.98
CA ALA A 820 28.85 6.03 11.98
C ALA A 820 27.37 5.65 12.03
N ILE A 821 26.47 6.64 12.01
CA ILE A 821 25.00 6.43 11.99
C ILE A 821 24.56 5.68 10.72
N CYS A 822 25.09 6.06 9.55
CA CYS A 822 24.80 5.36 8.29
C CYS A 822 25.32 3.92 8.27
N CYS A 823 26.45 3.65 8.94
CA CYS A 823 27.00 2.29 9.07
C CYS A 823 26.20 1.39 10.04
N LEU A 824 25.36 1.98 10.90
CA LEU A 824 24.57 1.27 11.91
C LEU A 824 23.14 0.97 11.45
N SER A 825 22.53 1.85 10.63
CA SER A 825 21.18 1.69 10.07
C SER A 825 21.06 0.56 9.02
N GLU A 826 22.17 0.04 8.52
CA GLU A 826 22.19 -1.05 7.52
C GLU A 826 22.12 -2.47 8.14
N ARG A 827 22.01 -2.59 9.48
CA ARG A 827 21.82 -3.87 10.18
C ARG A 827 20.36 -4.25 10.45
N THR A 828 19.41 -3.35 10.21
CA THR A 828 17.98 -3.58 10.48
C THR A 828 17.11 -3.24 9.26
N ASN A 829 15.86 -3.70 9.27
CA ASN A 829 14.89 -3.68 8.16
C ASN A 829 14.38 -2.26 7.77
N TRP A 830 15.21 -1.21 7.87
CA TRP A 830 14.83 0.12 7.38
C TRP A 830 14.81 0.15 5.84
N LYS A 831 13.64 0.54 5.29
CA LYS A 831 13.32 0.49 3.86
C LYS A 831 14.35 1.26 3.00
N ALA A 832 14.77 0.59 1.92
CA ALA A 832 15.80 0.94 0.96
C ALA A 832 15.59 2.23 0.12
N ILE A 833 14.75 3.18 0.55
CA ILE A 833 14.40 4.39 -0.22
C ILE A 833 15.10 5.64 0.35
N LEU A 834 15.33 5.71 1.66
CA LEU A 834 16.06 6.82 2.27
C LEU A 834 17.57 6.76 1.98
N SER A 835 18.18 5.56 1.94
CA SER A 835 19.64 5.46 1.86
C SER A 835 20.25 5.93 0.54
N SER A 836 19.64 5.68 -0.62
CA SER A 836 20.22 6.07 -1.92
C SER A 836 20.10 7.58 -2.20
N LYS A 837 18.93 8.19 -1.97
CA LYS A 837 18.74 9.64 -2.11
C LYS A 837 19.51 10.44 -1.06
N PHE A 838 19.64 9.89 0.17
CA PHE A 838 20.42 10.49 1.25
C PHE A 838 21.93 10.46 0.95
N LEU A 839 22.49 9.30 0.58
CA LEU A 839 23.88 9.19 0.13
C LEU A 839 24.15 10.12 -1.05
N HIS A 840 23.23 10.22 -2.01
CA HIS A 840 23.37 11.12 -3.15
C HIS A 840 23.34 12.61 -2.76
N SER A 841 22.39 13.02 -1.92
CA SER A 841 22.26 14.40 -1.39
C SER A 841 23.44 14.80 -0.52
N TRP A 842 24.02 13.84 0.21
CA TRP A 842 25.24 13.99 1.00
C TRP A 842 26.48 14.14 0.12
N LEU A 843 26.62 13.31 -0.92
CA LEU A 843 27.69 13.39 -1.91
C LEU A 843 27.72 14.74 -2.61
N GLN A 844 26.55 15.27 -2.96
CA GLN A 844 26.41 16.57 -3.62
C GLN A 844 26.75 17.73 -2.68
N ALA A 845 26.37 17.66 -1.40
CA ALA A 845 26.69 18.69 -0.40
C ALA A 845 28.19 18.73 -0.06
N ALA A 846 28.80 17.56 0.14
CA ALA A 846 30.24 17.45 0.36
C ALA A 846 31.04 17.93 -0.86
N PHE A 847 30.56 17.64 -2.08
CA PHE A 847 31.14 18.12 -3.33
C PHE A 847 31.11 19.65 -3.48
N TYR A 848 29.96 20.28 -3.20
CA TYR A 848 29.82 21.74 -3.23
C TYR A 848 30.75 22.43 -2.22
N GLN A 849 30.91 21.87 -1.01
CA GLN A 849 31.85 22.41 -0.02
C GLN A 849 33.31 22.33 -0.46
N VAL A 850 33.74 21.18 -1.03
CA VAL A 850 35.14 21.04 -1.49
C VAL A 850 35.45 22.00 -2.63
N GLN A 851 34.47 22.32 -3.49
CA GLN A 851 34.62 23.33 -4.55
C GLN A 851 34.53 24.78 -4.04
N ALA A 852 33.80 25.05 -2.95
CA ALA A 852 33.60 26.38 -2.39
C ALA A 852 34.69 26.81 -1.37
N LEU A 853 35.71 25.97 -1.14
CA LEU A 853 36.84 26.28 -0.27
C LEU A 853 37.65 27.48 -0.84
N PRO A 854 38.03 28.47 -0.01
CA PRO A 854 38.97 29.51 -0.41
C PRO A 854 40.29 28.88 -0.89
N ALA A 855 40.91 29.46 -1.92
CA ALA A 855 42.19 29.00 -2.49
C ALA A 855 43.35 28.93 -1.47
N ASP A 856 43.17 29.53 -0.29
CA ASP A 856 44.16 29.56 0.80
C ASP A 856 44.08 28.35 1.74
N TYR A 857 43.01 27.55 1.69
CA TYR A 857 42.80 26.38 2.58
C TYR A 857 43.22 25.05 1.95
N LEU A 858 43.22 24.99 0.63
CA LEU A 858 43.67 23.87 -0.17
C LEU A 858 44.94 24.30 -0.91
N ASN A 859 45.94 23.43 -0.98
CA ASN A 859 47.09 23.68 -1.84
C ASN A 859 46.61 23.81 -3.30
N GLN A 860 47.33 24.59 -4.11
CA GLN A 860 46.96 24.84 -5.50
C GLN A 860 46.80 23.52 -6.29
N GLY A 861 45.59 23.22 -6.78
CA GLY A 861 45.26 21.96 -7.48
C GLY A 861 44.82 20.78 -6.58
N GLU A 862 44.75 20.98 -5.25
CA GLU A 862 44.34 19.94 -4.30
C GLU A 862 42.83 19.66 -4.37
N ALA A 863 41.98 20.66 -4.64
CA ALA A 863 40.54 20.46 -4.89
C ALA A 863 40.30 19.53 -6.09
N GLU A 864 41.01 19.78 -7.19
CA GLU A 864 40.88 19.03 -8.46
C GLU A 864 41.35 17.57 -8.34
N THR A 865 42.20 17.28 -7.34
CA THR A 865 42.73 15.93 -7.08
C THR A 865 41.96 15.19 -5.98
N LEU A 866 41.49 15.89 -4.94
CA LEU A 866 40.66 15.30 -3.87
C LEU A 866 39.30 14.83 -4.41
N VAL A 867 38.66 15.64 -5.26
CA VAL A 867 37.31 15.36 -5.76
C VAL A 867 37.22 14.01 -6.49
N PRO A 868 38.07 13.68 -7.49
CA PRO A 868 38.05 12.37 -8.14
C PRO A 868 38.42 11.22 -7.20
N VAL A 869 39.33 11.45 -6.25
CA VAL A 869 39.82 10.43 -5.31
C VAL A 869 38.73 10.04 -4.32
N TRP A 870 38.02 11.03 -3.76
CA TRP A 870 36.91 10.80 -2.83
C TRP A 870 35.73 10.15 -3.54
N LEU A 871 35.40 10.61 -4.75
CA LEU A 871 34.32 10.06 -5.56
C LEU A 871 34.58 8.59 -5.93
N LYS A 872 35.82 8.25 -6.27
CA LYS A 872 36.24 6.86 -6.55
C LYS A 872 36.28 5.99 -5.29
N ALA A 873 36.69 6.55 -4.16
CA ALA A 873 36.70 5.85 -2.87
C ALA A 873 35.26 5.53 -2.40
N LEU A 874 34.34 6.48 -2.57
CA LEU A 874 32.92 6.35 -2.26
C LEU A 874 32.21 5.38 -3.21
N ALA A 875 32.42 5.49 -4.52
CA ALA A 875 31.88 4.54 -5.49
C ALA A 875 32.38 3.11 -5.23
N GLY A 876 33.66 2.96 -4.86
CA GLY A 876 34.21 1.68 -4.44
C GLY A 876 33.56 1.15 -3.16
N ALA A 877 33.33 2.01 -2.15
CA ALA A 877 32.67 1.61 -0.91
C ALA A 877 31.20 1.23 -1.11
N ALA A 878 30.49 1.94 -2.00
CA ALA A 878 29.12 1.63 -2.40
C ALA A 878 29.04 0.33 -3.23
N SER A 879 30.03 0.08 -4.10
CA SER A 879 30.14 -1.18 -4.86
C SER A 879 30.44 -2.37 -3.95
N ASP A 880 31.40 -2.24 -3.01
CA ASP A 880 31.67 -3.28 -1.99
C ASP A 880 30.39 -3.61 -1.20
N TYR A 881 29.56 -2.60 -0.92
CA TYR A 881 28.30 -2.75 -0.22
C TYR A 881 27.23 -3.46 -1.07
N LEU A 882 27.03 -3.04 -2.32
CA LEU A 882 26.10 -3.68 -3.26
C LEU A 882 26.50 -5.14 -3.54
N GLU A 883 27.79 -5.40 -3.71
CA GLU A 883 28.32 -6.76 -3.85
C GLU A 883 28.03 -7.58 -2.59
N SER A 884 28.25 -7.04 -1.39
CA SER A 884 27.95 -7.73 -0.13
C SER A 884 26.46 -8.06 0.05
N LYS A 885 25.56 -7.24 -0.51
CA LYS A 885 24.11 -7.46 -0.49
C LYS A 885 23.65 -8.48 -1.54
N SER A 886 24.28 -8.49 -2.72
CA SER A 886 24.04 -9.50 -3.77
C SER A 886 24.62 -10.88 -3.44
N SER A 887 25.63 -10.94 -2.56
CA SER A 887 26.39 -12.16 -2.26
C SER A 887 26.08 -12.78 -0.89
N ASN A 888 25.19 -12.20 -0.07
CA ASN A 888 24.82 -12.77 1.23
C ASN A 888 23.72 -13.85 1.14
N ARG A 889 24.12 -15.03 0.65
CA ARG A 889 23.76 -16.32 1.26
C ARG A 889 25.01 -16.88 1.96
N GLY A 890 25.17 -16.54 3.23
CA GLY A 890 25.83 -17.37 4.25
C GLY A 890 27.35 -17.62 4.15
N ARG A 891 28.11 -16.77 4.86
CA ARG A 891 29.34 -17.01 5.65
C ARG A 891 30.50 -16.07 5.30
N SER A 892 30.47 -14.89 5.88
CA SER A 892 31.50 -14.41 6.82
C SER A 892 31.01 -13.11 7.46
N ASP A 893 31.15 -13.00 8.78
CA ASP A 893 31.08 -11.72 9.48
C ASP A 893 32.20 -10.80 8.96
N TYR A 894 31.89 -9.98 7.96
CA TYR A 894 32.62 -8.75 7.69
C TYR A 894 31.64 -7.59 7.71
N GLY A 895 31.29 -7.16 8.92
CA GLY A 895 30.63 -5.88 9.14
C GLY A 895 31.47 -4.70 8.61
N HIS A 896 30.77 -3.60 8.28
CA HIS A 896 31.28 -2.24 8.11
C HIS A 896 32.30 -1.97 7.00
N MET A 897 31.86 -1.77 5.74
CA MET A 897 32.71 -1.13 4.71
C MET A 897 34.17 -1.66 4.73
N GLN A 898 34.35 -2.97 4.94
CA GLN A 898 35.68 -3.59 5.07
C GLN A 898 36.19 -4.11 3.73
N GLY A 899 35.41 -3.97 2.67
CA GLY A 899 35.89 -4.13 1.30
C GLY A 899 36.98 -3.12 0.95
N LYS A 900 37.53 -3.26 -0.26
CA LYS A 900 38.67 -2.45 -0.70
C LYS A 900 38.30 -0.97 -0.80
N GLY A 901 37.13 -0.65 -1.33
CA GLY A 901 36.60 0.71 -1.40
C GLY A 901 36.29 1.32 -0.03
N GLY A 902 35.67 0.57 0.88
CA GLY A 902 35.37 1.07 2.23
C GLY A 902 36.61 1.38 3.08
N ARG A 903 37.69 0.60 2.95
CA ARG A 903 38.99 0.91 3.57
C ARG A 903 39.69 2.11 2.93
N VAL A 904 39.54 2.27 1.61
CA VAL A 904 40.08 3.43 0.89
C VAL A 904 39.36 4.70 1.34
N LEU A 905 38.03 4.67 1.51
CA LEU A 905 37.27 5.80 2.03
C LEU A 905 37.74 6.23 3.43
N LYS A 906 37.87 5.28 4.37
CA LYS A 906 38.37 5.54 5.73
C LYS A 906 39.79 6.10 5.74
N ARG A 907 40.64 5.66 4.82
CA ARG A 907 42.02 6.12 4.69
C ARG A 907 42.07 7.54 4.13
N VAL A 908 41.36 7.80 3.04
CA VAL A 908 41.33 9.11 2.36
C VAL A 908 40.78 10.20 3.27
N ILE A 909 39.70 9.90 4.03
CA ILE A 909 39.16 10.84 5.03
C ILE A 909 40.16 11.11 6.16
N ARG A 910 40.89 10.07 6.60
CA ARG A 910 41.91 10.20 7.65
C ARG A 910 43.14 10.98 7.18
N GLU A 911 43.64 10.70 5.99
CA GLU A 911 44.78 11.39 5.39
C GLU A 911 44.49 12.87 5.17
N PHE A 912 43.27 13.21 4.73
CA PHE A 912 42.82 14.60 4.66
C PHE A 912 42.75 15.26 6.04
N ALA A 913 42.13 14.58 7.03
CA ALA A 913 42.00 15.11 8.39
C ALA A 913 43.36 15.31 9.08
N ASP A 914 44.31 14.42 8.85
CA ASP A 914 45.67 14.52 9.41
C ASP A 914 46.54 15.53 8.64
N GLY A 915 46.32 15.70 7.33
CA GLY A 915 47.01 16.68 6.49
C GLY A 915 46.65 18.14 6.81
N HIS A 916 45.38 18.42 7.12
CA HIS A 916 44.89 19.76 7.44
C HIS A 916 44.80 20.06 8.95
N ARG A 917 45.18 19.11 9.82
CA ARG A 917 45.21 19.28 11.29
C ARG A 917 46.24 20.30 11.78
N ASN A 918 47.24 20.62 10.94
CA ASN A 918 48.37 21.47 11.29
C ASN A 918 48.37 22.83 10.57
N ILE A 919 47.27 23.25 9.94
CA ILE A 919 47.16 24.64 9.49
C ILE A 919 46.92 25.49 10.73
N PRO A 920 47.87 26.35 11.14
CA PRO A 920 47.68 27.18 12.32
C PRO A 920 46.50 28.11 12.12
N ASN A 921 45.71 28.31 13.18
CA ASN A 921 44.67 29.33 13.25
C ASN A 921 45.22 30.66 12.75
N LEU A 922 44.88 31.04 11.52
CA LEU A 922 44.96 32.41 11.07
C LEU A 922 43.68 33.07 11.58
N THR A 923 43.90 33.99 12.51
CA THR A 923 42.96 34.91 13.16
C THR A 923 41.84 35.40 12.27
#